data_AF-A0A817CTF1-F1
#
_entry.id   AF-A0A817CTF1-F1
#
_cell.length_a   1.000
_cell.length_b   1.000
_cell.length_c   1.000
_cell.angle_alpha   90.00
_cell.angle_beta   90.00
_cell.angle_gamma   90.00
#
_symmetry.space_group_name_H-M   'P 1'
#
loop_
_entity.id
_entity.type
_entity.pdbx_description
1 polymer ?
#
loop_
_entity_poly.entity_id
_entity_poly.type
_entity_poly.pdbx_seq_one_letter_code
_entity_poly.pdbx_strand_id
1 'polypeptide(L)'
;MLQFTSSERNKPVLNYNGYQYTLKRKAATTNEWRCRQRKCSSTLSLTSDNEVVFRAPSAHSCKGVHSSKQVIDEAVERMKKRAREETTTIPKIYTEELVRTRIANPSMIALYYEPIGDKCTLNLSSCLIERDDKMQAVEPFAHLLHCLCLCLHRADCLLKANSKIFDEDSDVSVYLKKATDIFKRLIILFDDDEFTDSVGVKGLSDDKTSPQMYTLCIDICNVLIEYKFMRMKYLESTASILKSIDQESRLHDKMSKAKLRLPTTGKLISFTCLKRFLHSILWTKIFNADLDTSNHNIDIDLLIDDINYRTYVMRCCLSKLRAITSNGIKYYFDAENMRQEKLQMMLIDLHTILYQAVTKDINIILTEQILQLIVEIWKIIVNNFRGAAALMIDSAMKALSGDSDAIDSNISYSQTDPQTARFAESFKAIYKRIESEYNRLIETAGVDGSTAKALGCLKALIYVADILELALKDGEHIDRNEYQSFAEWASSTCMQGKYEDHQLSKALVRLLIKLSSKISNHAPLLRKIAMDIHGQCEDVSEDTKFVHQPYFAIINEKTHMVILNNIVIVDLERMINSLEWIIQTQILSYDQITHFCAQLSYSLTTFGQILQCRLKNKMTIINIVKLLTKLYTILDEFTRQMVKNKTPIRDEFEKLASISGSQLQQPCYGFLTYTMVICYIK
;
A
#
# COMPACT_ATOMS: atom_id res chain seq x y z
N MET A 1 30.04 -30.48 7.96
CA MET A 1 31.18 -30.75 8.87
C MET A 1 30.70 -31.70 9.96
N LEU A 2 31.41 -32.80 10.23
CA LEU A 2 31.06 -33.77 11.29
C LEU A 2 31.50 -33.20 12.65
N GLN A 3 30.59 -33.06 13.59
CA GLN A 3 30.90 -32.59 14.95
C GLN A 3 30.41 -33.62 15.98
N PHE A 4 31.30 -34.10 16.83
CA PHE A 4 30.95 -35.05 17.89
C PHE A 4 30.77 -34.32 19.22
N THR A 5 29.66 -34.57 19.90
CA THR A 5 29.38 -34.09 21.25
C THR A 5 28.96 -35.26 22.15
N SER A 6 28.99 -35.04 23.46
CA SER A 6 28.47 -36.00 24.43
C SER A 6 27.11 -35.55 24.92
N SER A 7 26.14 -36.46 25.01
CA SER A 7 24.87 -36.18 25.71
C SER A 7 25.09 -36.10 27.23
N GLU A 8 24.12 -35.55 27.96
CA GLU A 8 24.08 -35.53 29.43
C GLU A 8 24.24 -36.91 30.10
N ARG A 9 24.08 -37.99 29.32
CA ARG A 9 24.27 -39.38 29.76
C ARG A 9 25.55 -40.02 29.19
N ASN A 10 26.53 -39.21 28.78
CA ASN A 10 27.80 -39.62 28.17
C ASN A 10 27.67 -40.52 26.92
N LYS A 11 26.53 -40.50 26.22
CA LYS A 11 26.39 -41.17 24.93
C LYS A 11 26.92 -40.28 23.80
N PRO A 12 27.63 -40.84 22.81
CA PRO A 12 28.13 -40.08 21.68
C PRO A 12 26.97 -39.58 20.81
N VAL A 13 27.00 -38.28 20.53
CA VAL A 13 26.06 -37.57 19.67
C VAL A 13 26.86 -36.99 18.51
N LEU A 14 26.32 -37.18 17.31
CA LEU A 14 26.90 -36.65 16.07
C LEU A 14 26.00 -35.53 15.56
N ASN A 15 26.56 -34.35 15.32
CA ASN A 15 25.90 -33.24 14.65
C ASN A 15 26.33 -33.22 13.18
N TYR A 16 25.36 -33.30 12.28
CA TYR A 16 25.59 -33.27 10.84
C TYR A 16 24.41 -32.60 10.13
N ASN A 17 24.70 -31.56 9.33
CA ASN A 17 23.73 -30.76 8.57
C ASN A 17 22.54 -30.23 9.40
N GLY A 18 22.80 -29.76 10.63
CA GLY A 18 21.76 -29.18 11.50
C GLY A 18 20.87 -30.19 12.24
N TYR A 19 21.20 -31.49 12.15
CA TYR A 19 20.51 -32.57 12.86
C TYR A 19 21.45 -33.31 13.81
N GLN A 20 20.88 -33.78 14.92
CA GLN A 20 21.59 -34.61 15.90
C GLN A 20 21.29 -36.08 15.66
N TYR A 21 22.33 -36.90 15.68
CA TYR A 21 22.25 -38.35 15.56
C TYR A 21 22.88 -39.02 16.77
N THR A 22 22.35 -40.19 17.11
CA THR A 22 22.87 -41.05 18.16
C THR A 22 23.34 -42.36 17.53
N LEU A 23 24.45 -42.89 18.03
CA LEU A 23 24.99 -44.13 17.52
C LEU A 23 23.99 -45.27 17.73
N LYS A 24 23.55 -45.88 16.63
CA LYS A 24 22.58 -46.97 16.61
C LYS A 24 23.28 -48.33 16.58
N ARG A 25 24.30 -48.49 15.74
CA ARG A 25 25.03 -49.75 15.55
C ARG A 25 26.46 -49.50 15.11
N LYS A 26 27.41 -50.26 15.66
CA LYS A 26 28.76 -50.40 15.10
C LYS A 26 28.87 -51.71 14.33
N ALA A 27 29.39 -51.65 13.12
CA ALA A 27 29.78 -52.81 12.32
C ALA A 27 31.29 -52.76 12.05
N ALA A 28 31.86 -53.86 11.56
CA ALA A 28 33.30 -53.96 11.30
C ALA A 28 33.82 -52.88 10.32
N THR A 29 32.97 -52.41 9.42
CA THR A 29 33.33 -51.45 8.36
C THR A 29 32.62 -50.11 8.45
N THR A 30 31.51 -50.02 9.18
CA THR A 30 30.68 -48.79 9.24
C THR A 30 30.01 -48.59 10.60
N ASN A 31 29.82 -47.33 10.98
CA ASN A 31 29.04 -46.92 12.15
C ASN A 31 27.72 -46.29 11.68
N GLU A 32 26.59 -46.87 12.08
CA GLU A 32 25.26 -46.38 11.76
C GLU A 32 24.75 -45.47 12.89
N TRP A 33 24.34 -44.26 12.52
CA TRP A 33 23.84 -43.20 13.39
C TRP A 33 22.38 -42.90 13.04
N ARG A 34 21.49 -42.84 14.02
CA ARG A 34 20.06 -42.53 13.82
C ARG A 34 19.72 -41.16 14.38
N CYS A 35 18.88 -40.42 13.67
CA CYS A 35 18.35 -39.14 14.13
C CYS A 35 17.79 -39.26 15.56
N ARG A 36 18.12 -38.31 16.42
CA ARG A 36 17.73 -38.28 17.83
C ARG A 36 16.22 -38.05 18.02
N GLN A 37 15.53 -37.47 17.02
CA GLN A 37 14.13 -37.13 17.13
C GLN A 37 13.23 -38.37 16.97
N ARG A 38 12.38 -38.63 17.98
CA ARG A 38 11.58 -39.88 18.09
C ARG A 38 10.70 -40.22 16.88
N LYS A 39 10.30 -39.24 16.07
CA LYS A 39 9.44 -39.41 14.88
C LYS A 39 10.20 -39.36 13.55
N CYS A 40 11.53 -39.23 13.59
CA CYS A 40 12.37 -39.20 12.39
C CYS A 40 13.08 -40.55 12.20
N SER A 41 12.92 -41.14 11.02
CA SER A 41 13.53 -42.42 10.65
C SER A 41 14.90 -42.28 9.96
N SER A 42 15.39 -41.04 9.79
CA SER A 42 16.64 -40.78 9.05
C SER A 42 17.86 -41.38 9.75
N THR A 43 18.74 -41.98 8.94
CA THR A 43 19.97 -42.66 9.38
C THR A 43 21.15 -42.21 8.53
N LEU A 44 22.30 -42.07 9.17
CA LEU A 44 23.57 -41.63 8.60
C LEU A 44 24.59 -42.75 8.86
N SER A 45 25.37 -43.16 7.86
CA SER A 45 26.44 -44.15 8.06
C SER A 45 27.80 -43.50 7.84
N LEU A 46 28.70 -43.68 8.80
CA LEU A 46 30.11 -43.28 8.70
C LEU A 46 30.99 -44.51 8.53
N THR A 47 32.21 -44.33 8.05
CA THR A 47 33.29 -45.33 8.15
C THR A 47 33.58 -45.69 9.61
N SER A 48 34.25 -46.83 9.85
CA SER A 48 34.53 -47.34 11.20
C SER A 48 35.35 -46.36 12.08
N ASP A 49 36.20 -45.55 11.46
CA ASP A 49 36.98 -44.45 12.06
C ASP A 49 36.18 -43.15 12.25
N ASN A 50 34.94 -43.08 11.75
CA ASN A 50 34.06 -41.91 11.76
C ASN A 50 34.59 -40.68 11.00
N GLU A 51 35.54 -40.84 10.08
CA GLU A 51 36.10 -39.72 9.32
C GLU A 51 35.29 -39.38 8.07
N VAL A 52 34.69 -40.39 7.42
CA VAL A 52 34.01 -40.23 6.13
C VAL A 52 32.55 -40.67 6.20
N VAL A 53 31.68 -39.89 5.56
CA VAL A 53 30.27 -40.26 5.38
C VAL A 53 30.15 -41.32 4.29
N PHE A 54 29.88 -42.56 4.71
CA PHE A 54 29.67 -43.69 3.81
C PHE A 54 28.29 -43.69 3.16
N ARG A 55 27.25 -43.25 3.90
CA ARG A 55 25.89 -43.08 3.37
C ARG A 55 25.23 -41.86 4.01
N ALA A 56 24.88 -40.87 3.18
CA ALA A 56 24.21 -39.65 3.61
C ALA A 56 22.78 -39.91 4.14
N PRO A 57 22.22 -39.01 4.97
CA PRO A 57 20.91 -39.18 5.57
C PRO A 57 19.78 -39.09 4.54
N SER A 58 18.76 -39.93 4.68
CA SER A 58 17.48 -39.74 3.99
C SER A 58 16.79 -38.46 4.46
N ALA A 59 15.88 -37.91 3.67
CA ALA A 59 15.11 -36.70 4.00
C ALA A 59 14.56 -36.76 5.43
N HIS A 60 14.73 -35.68 6.19
CA HIS A 60 14.25 -35.58 7.57
C HIS A 60 12.79 -35.16 7.60
N SER A 61 11.98 -35.85 8.41
CA SER A 61 10.61 -35.45 8.73
C SER A 61 10.53 -34.52 9.96
N CYS A 62 11.67 -34.27 10.62
CA CYS A 62 11.76 -33.39 11.79
C CYS A 62 12.36 -32.03 11.45
N LYS A 63 12.03 -31.00 12.24
CA LYS A 63 12.71 -29.70 12.18
C LYS A 63 14.13 -29.84 12.74
N GLY A 64 15.13 -29.28 12.06
CA GLY A 64 16.51 -29.24 12.52
C GLY A 64 16.65 -28.51 13.86
N VAL A 65 17.73 -28.80 14.58
CA VAL A 65 18.00 -28.25 15.93
C VAL A 65 18.33 -26.75 15.89
N HIS A 66 18.63 -26.20 14.71
CA HIS A 66 18.79 -24.77 14.49
C HIS A 66 17.55 -24.19 13.79
N SER A 67 16.39 -24.21 14.47
CA SER A 67 15.31 -23.32 14.06
C SER A 67 15.62 -21.90 14.55
N SER A 68 15.38 -20.88 13.72
CA SER A 68 15.70 -19.47 14.00
C SER A 68 15.17 -19.00 15.35
N LYS A 69 14.02 -19.55 15.78
CA LYS A 69 13.39 -19.28 17.08
C LYS A 69 14.24 -19.73 18.27
N GLN A 70 14.83 -20.92 18.20
CA GLN A 70 15.60 -21.50 19.31
C GLN A 70 16.94 -20.77 19.54
N VAL A 71 17.56 -20.31 18.45
CA VAL A 71 18.77 -19.47 18.49
C VAL A 71 18.48 -18.10 19.13
N ILE A 72 17.30 -17.53 18.87
CA ILE A 72 16.85 -16.27 19.47
C ILE A 72 16.56 -16.46 20.97
N ASP A 73 15.88 -17.54 21.34
CA ASP A 73 15.54 -17.83 22.75
C ASP A 73 16.81 -18.03 23.59
N GLU A 74 17.80 -18.75 23.08
CA GLU A 74 19.11 -18.92 23.73
C GLU A 74 19.87 -17.60 23.87
N ALA A 75 19.82 -16.74 22.85
CA ALA A 75 20.42 -15.42 22.90
C ALA A 75 19.75 -14.51 23.93
N VAL A 76 18.43 -14.56 24.04
CA VAL A 76 17.66 -13.79 25.04
C VAL A 76 18.04 -14.23 26.45
N GLU A 77 18.20 -15.52 26.70
CA GLU A 77 18.66 -16.01 28.00
C GLU A 77 20.12 -15.62 28.30
N ARG A 78 21.01 -15.62 27.29
CA ARG A 78 22.37 -15.08 27.44
C ARG A 78 22.38 -13.58 27.73
N MET A 79 21.53 -12.79 27.07
CA MET A 79 21.36 -11.36 27.34
C MET A 79 20.92 -11.12 28.78
N LYS A 80 19.89 -11.84 29.24
CA LYS A 80 19.39 -11.74 30.62
C LYS A 80 20.42 -12.14 31.66
N LYS A 81 21.32 -13.06 31.32
CA LYS A 81 22.41 -13.49 32.20
C LYS A 81 23.51 -12.44 32.27
N ARG A 82 24.03 -11.98 31.12
CA ARG A 82 25.07 -10.92 31.04
C ARG A 82 24.60 -9.61 31.67
N ALA A 83 23.34 -9.21 31.45
CA ALA A 83 22.76 -8.01 32.06
C ALA A 83 22.70 -8.06 33.60
N ARG A 84 22.76 -9.26 34.20
CA ARG A 84 22.84 -9.45 35.66
C ARG A 84 24.28 -9.51 36.17
N GLU A 85 25.23 -9.89 35.32
CA GLU A 85 26.61 -10.22 35.71
C GLU A 85 27.62 -9.10 35.37
N GLU A 86 27.35 -8.27 34.37
CA GLU A 86 28.28 -7.26 33.87
C GLU A 86 27.88 -5.82 34.28
N THR A 87 28.87 -4.99 34.62
CA THR A 87 28.68 -3.55 34.95
C THR A 87 28.55 -2.65 33.72
N THR A 88 28.62 -3.22 32.51
CA THR A 88 28.39 -2.51 31.25
C THR A 88 26.95 -2.05 31.12
N THR A 89 26.73 -0.91 30.45
CA THR A 89 25.39 -0.37 30.25
C THR A 89 24.50 -1.38 29.53
N ILE A 90 23.32 -1.62 30.10
CA ILE A 90 22.31 -2.56 29.60
C ILE A 90 22.13 -2.46 28.05
N PRO A 91 22.00 -1.27 27.42
CA PRO A 91 21.92 -1.13 25.97
C PRO A 91 23.09 -1.71 25.16
N LYS A 92 24.32 -1.70 25.72
CA LYS A 92 25.52 -2.27 25.10
C LYS A 92 25.42 -3.79 25.03
N ILE A 93 25.01 -4.44 26.11
CA ILE A 93 24.85 -5.90 26.21
C ILE A 93 23.80 -6.40 25.21
N TYR A 94 22.64 -5.72 25.13
CA TYR A 94 21.61 -6.07 24.16
C TYR A 94 22.08 -5.89 22.72
N THR A 95 22.85 -4.83 22.43
CA THR A 95 23.37 -4.58 21.09
C THR A 95 24.40 -5.62 20.69
N GLU A 96 25.40 -5.90 21.54
CA GLU A 96 26.44 -6.88 21.29
C GLU A 96 25.86 -8.28 21.06
N GLU A 97 24.89 -8.70 21.88
CA GLU A 97 24.32 -10.04 21.76
C GLU A 97 23.30 -10.16 20.61
N LEU A 98 22.57 -9.09 20.25
CA LEU A 98 21.75 -9.07 19.01
C LEU A 98 22.62 -9.14 17.76
N VAL A 99 23.70 -8.35 17.72
CA VAL A 99 24.69 -8.36 16.65
C VAL A 99 25.40 -9.72 16.60
N ARG A 100 25.80 -10.28 17.74
CA ARG A 100 26.38 -11.62 17.83
C ARG A 100 25.38 -12.69 17.40
N THR A 101 24.13 -12.66 17.81
CA THR A 101 23.19 -13.75 17.46
C THR A 101 22.78 -13.73 15.99
N ARG A 102 22.64 -12.52 15.41
CA ARG A 102 22.29 -12.35 13.99
C ARG A 102 23.49 -12.45 13.06
N ILE A 103 24.70 -12.07 13.50
CA ILE A 103 25.93 -12.13 12.69
C ILE A 103 26.77 -13.39 12.98
N ALA A 104 26.73 -13.98 14.18
CA ALA A 104 27.49 -15.20 14.55
C ALA A 104 26.89 -16.52 14.02
N ASN A 105 25.88 -16.47 13.17
CA ASN A 105 25.60 -17.54 12.20
C ASN A 105 25.97 -17.13 10.76
N PRO A 106 27.24 -16.78 10.43
CA PRO A 106 27.68 -16.68 9.03
C PRO A 106 27.56 -18.02 8.29
N SER A 107 27.38 -19.13 9.03
CA SER A 107 27.08 -20.46 8.51
C SER A 107 25.82 -20.50 7.64
N MET A 108 24.85 -19.58 7.83
CA MET A 108 23.67 -19.46 6.96
C MET A 108 23.99 -18.79 5.62
N ILE A 109 24.83 -17.74 5.62
CA ILE A 109 25.29 -17.08 4.39
C ILE A 109 26.23 -18.01 3.61
N ALA A 110 27.06 -18.78 4.31
CA ALA A 110 28.01 -19.74 3.72
C ALA A 110 27.34 -20.87 2.90
N LEU A 111 26.01 -21.07 3.04
CA LEU A 111 25.26 -21.99 2.18
C LEU A 111 25.05 -21.43 0.76
N TYR A 112 25.03 -20.10 0.63
CA TYR A 112 24.65 -19.37 -0.57
C TYR A 112 25.80 -18.59 -1.20
N TYR A 113 26.87 -18.36 -0.43
CA TYR A 113 27.96 -17.47 -0.79
C TYR A 113 29.31 -18.15 -0.56
N GLU A 114 30.16 -18.13 -1.58
CA GLU A 114 31.52 -18.65 -1.53
C GLU A 114 32.52 -17.55 -1.95
N PRO A 115 33.46 -17.15 -1.06
CA PRO A 115 34.47 -16.15 -1.37
C PRO A 115 35.56 -16.71 -2.28
N ILE A 116 35.92 -15.99 -3.35
CA ILE A 116 37.03 -16.34 -4.25
C ILE A 116 37.91 -15.09 -4.46
N GLY A 117 39.01 -14.99 -3.71
CA GLY A 117 39.88 -13.80 -3.75
C GLY A 117 39.10 -12.54 -3.37
N ASP A 118 39.07 -11.54 -4.25
CA ASP A 118 38.27 -10.31 -4.11
C ASP A 118 36.85 -10.41 -4.72
N LYS A 119 36.51 -11.57 -5.30
CA LYS A 119 35.19 -11.87 -5.87
C LYS A 119 34.43 -12.86 -4.97
N CYS A 120 33.21 -13.19 -5.38
CA CYS A 120 32.41 -14.26 -4.79
C CYS A 120 31.58 -15.00 -5.83
N THR A 121 31.14 -16.20 -5.49
CA THR A 121 30.12 -16.95 -6.25
C THR A 121 28.89 -17.19 -5.40
N LEU A 122 27.72 -17.21 -6.06
CA LEU A 122 26.42 -17.37 -5.44
C LEU A 122 25.73 -18.65 -5.90
N ASN A 123 25.23 -19.42 -4.94
CA ASN A 123 24.39 -20.58 -5.19
C ASN A 123 22.91 -20.25 -4.96
N LEU A 124 22.34 -19.45 -5.86
CA LEU A 124 20.93 -19.05 -5.77
C LEU A 124 19.97 -20.21 -6.09
N SER A 125 20.43 -21.27 -6.78
CA SER A 125 19.62 -22.46 -7.06
C SER A 125 19.09 -23.12 -5.78
N SER A 126 19.84 -23.01 -4.67
CA SER A 126 19.43 -23.54 -3.36
C SER A 126 18.32 -22.71 -2.69
N CYS A 127 18.02 -21.51 -3.20
CA CYS A 127 16.92 -20.67 -2.72
C CYS A 127 15.56 -21.07 -3.34
N LEU A 128 15.56 -21.93 -4.37
CA LEU A 128 14.36 -22.40 -5.06
C LEU A 128 14.19 -23.91 -4.87
N ILE A 129 12.96 -24.35 -4.62
CA ILE A 129 12.58 -25.76 -4.61
C ILE A 129 11.42 -25.96 -5.57
N GLU A 130 11.54 -26.99 -6.40
CA GLU A 130 10.47 -27.44 -7.26
C GLU A 130 9.47 -28.29 -6.44
N ARG A 131 8.20 -27.87 -6.40
CA ARG A 131 7.09 -28.64 -5.83
C ARG A 131 5.91 -28.60 -6.79
N ASP A 132 5.38 -29.78 -7.14
CA ASP A 132 4.21 -29.95 -8.01
C ASP A 132 4.34 -29.19 -9.36
N ASP A 133 5.46 -29.37 -10.06
CA ASP A 133 5.81 -28.66 -11.33
C ASP A 133 5.81 -27.13 -11.22
N LYS A 134 5.90 -26.58 -10.00
CA LYS A 134 6.03 -25.14 -9.73
C LYS A 134 7.27 -24.86 -8.90
N MET A 135 8.11 -23.95 -9.41
CA MET A 135 9.23 -23.41 -8.65
C MET A 135 8.72 -22.51 -7.52
N GLN A 136 8.96 -22.92 -6.27
CA GLN A 136 8.67 -22.13 -5.07
C GLN A 136 9.97 -21.62 -4.45
N ALA A 137 10.00 -20.35 -4.07
CA ALA A 137 11.08 -19.81 -3.25
C ALA A 137 10.98 -20.38 -1.84
N VAL A 138 12.08 -20.94 -1.31
CA VAL A 138 12.07 -21.64 -0.01
C VAL A 138 12.88 -20.95 1.07
N GLU A 139 13.91 -20.18 0.73
CA GLU A 139 14.69 -19.45 1.74
C GLU A 139 15.09 -18.03 1.33
N PRO A 140 15.25 -17.11 2.30
CA PRO A 140 15.25 -15.69 2.00
C PRO A 140 16.66 -15.11 2.03
N PHE A 141 17.55 -15.57 1.13
CA PHE A 141 18.93 -15.06 1.06
C PHE A 141 18.98 -13.52 0.99
N ALA A 142 18.10 -12.90 0.18
CA ALA A 142 17.98 -11.46 0.13
C ALA A 142 17.51 -10.84 1.47
N HIS A 143 16.59 -11.47 2.22
CA HIS A 143 16.18 -10.96 3.53
C HIS A 143 17.29 -11.13 4.59
N LEU A 144 18.11 -12.17 4.47
CA LEU A 144 19.28 -12.38 5.31
C LEU A 144 20.31 -11.27 5.09
N LEU A 145 20.57 -10.91 3.83
CA LEU A 145 21.40 -9.75 3.47
C LEU A 145 20.78 -8.44 3.97
N HIS A 146 19.47 -8.24 3.81
CA HIS A 146 18.78 -7.05 4.31
C HIS A 146 18.93 -6.92 5.83
N CYS A 147 18.74 -8.01 6.58
CA CYS A 147 18.96 -8.04 8.02
C CYS A 147 20.42 -7.70 8.38
N LEU A 148 21.40 -8.20 7.62
CA LEU A 148 22.81 -7.88 7.83
C LEU A 148 23.10 -6.40 7.57
N CYS A 149 22.54 -5.83 6.50
CA CYS A 149 22.62 -4.41 6.18
C CYS A 149 22.09 -3.54 7.33
N LEU A 150 20.90 -3.88 7.86
CA LEU A 150 20.31 -3.15 8.99
C LEU A 150 21.14 -3.28 10.28
N CYS A 151 21.72 -4.44 10.54
CA CYS A 151 22.61 -4.64 11.70
C CYS A 151 23.88 -3.81 11.57
N LEU A 152 24.50 -3.76 10.38
CA LEU A 152 25.65 -2.91 10.09
C LEU A 152 25.31 -1.42 10.31
N HIS A 153 24.20 -0.96 9.74
CA HIS A 153 23.76 0.43 9.88
C HIS A 153 23.51 0.79 11.35
N ARG A 154 22.84 -0.08 12.11
CA ARG A 154 22.56 0.15 13.53
C ARG A 154 23.85 0.18 14.35
N ALA A 155 24.81 -0.72 14.06
CA ALA A 155 26.11 -0.72 14.71
C ALA A 155 26.88 0.58 14.45
N ASP A 156 26.93 1.03 13.18
CA ASP A 156 27.57 2.30 12.81
C ASP A 156 26.95 3.51 13.54
N CYS A 157 25.62 3.55 13.68
CA CYS A 157 24.94 4.61 14.43
C CYS A 157 25.28 4.59 15.93
N LEU A 158 25.40 3.41 16.53
CA LEU A 158 25.75 3.25 17.94
C LEU A 158 27.22 3.58 18.22
N LEU A 159 28.13 3.22 17.30
CA LEU A 159 29.54 3.59 17.34
C LEU A 159 29.72 5.12 17.33
N LYS A 160 28.97 5.83 16.49
CA LYS A 160 29.00 7.30 16.42
C LYS A 160 28.42 7.97 17.67
N ALA A 161 27.35 7.42 18.22
CA ALA A 161 26.70 7.97 19.41
C ALA A 161 27.53 7.77 20.69
N ASN A 162 28.40 6.76 20.73
CA ASN A 162 29.20 6.44 21.90
C ASN A 162 30.58 5.87 21.51
N SER A 163 31.56 6.75 21.31
CA SER A 163 32.94 6.39 20.92
C SER A 163 33.70 5.53 21.93
N LYS A 164 33.21 5.41 23.17
CA LYS A 164 33.82 4.61 24.25
C LYS A 164 33.23 3.20 24.41
N ILE A 165 32.23 2.83 23.60
CA ILE A 165 31.46 1.60 23.81
C ILE A 165 32.05 0.38 23.09
N PHE A 166 32.75 0.52 21.97
CA PHE A 166 33.30 -0.64 21.27
C PHE A 166 34.82 -0.59 21.24
N ASP A 167 35.44 -1.63 21.79
CA ASP A 167 36.87 -1.87 21.66
C ASP A 167 37.16 -2.33 20.23
N GLU A 168 38.23 -1.82 19.60
CA GLU A 168 38.60 -2.15 18.21
C GLU A 168 38.87 -3.66 18.03
N ASP A 169 39.23 -4.35 19.11
CA ASP A 169 39.51 -5.79 19.17
C ASP A 169 38.32 -6.64 19.66
N SER A 170 37.14 -6.05 19.84
CA SER A 170 35.95 -6.83 20.22
C SER A 170 35.50 -7.79 19.12
N ASP A 171 34.97 -8.96 19.51
CA ASP A 171 34.36 -9.92 18.57
C ASP A 171 33.39 -9.27 17.57
N VAL A 172 32.66 -8.24 18.03
CA VAL A 172 31.71 -7.47 17.21
C VAL A 172 32.42 -6.75 16.06
N SER A 173 33.58 -6.13 16.27
CA SER A 173 34.32 -5.44 15.21
C SER A 173 34.75 -6.42 14.10
N VAL A 174 35.15 -7.63 14.47
CA VAL A 174 35.50 -8.71 13.52
C VAL A 174 34.30 -9.14 12.70
N TYR A 175 33.12 -9.28 13.33
CA TYR A 175 31.88 -9.60 12.64
C TYR A 175 31.41 -8.49 11.70
N LEU A 176 31.53 -7.22 12.09
CA LEU A 176 31.21 -6.07 11.24
C LEU A 176 32.17 -5.97 10.03
N LYS A 177 33.46 -6.25 10.22
CA LYS A 177 34.45 -6.32 9.12
C LYS A 177 34.10 -7.43 8.13
N LYS A 178 33.78 -8.64 8.60
CA LYS A 178 33.35 -9.77 7.76
C LYS A 178 32.07 -9.45 6.97
N ALA A 179 31.09 -8.85 7.63
CA ALA A 179 29.86 -8.44 6.98
C ALA A 179 30.11 -7.37 5.90
N THR A 180 30.98 -6.41 6.18
CA THR A 180 31.40 -5.39 5.20
C THR A 180 32.10 -6.02 3.99
N ASP A 181 32.96 -7.02 4.20
CA ASP A 181 33.67 -7.74 3.13
C ASP A 181 32.69 -8.50 2.21
N ILE A 182 31.66 -9.13 2.78
CA ILE A 182 30.58 -9.79 2.01
C ILE A 182 29.91 -8.77 1.07
N PHE A 183 29.52 -7.60 1.58
CA PHE A 183 28.89 -6.56 0.76
C PHE A 183 29.82 -6.04 -0.34
N LYS A 184 31.11 -5.82 -0.05
CA LYS A 184 32.09 -5.38 -1.06
C LYS A 184 32.18 -6.35 -2.25
N ARG A 185 32.24 -7.65 -1.97
CA ARG A 185 32.36 -8.68 -3.03
C ARG A 185 31.06 -8.87 -3.80
N LEU A 186 29.92 -8.78 -3.12
CA LEU A 186 28.61 -8.79 -3.77
C LEU A 186 28.43 -7.58 -4.69
N ILE A 187 28.90 -6.40 -4.29
CA ILE A 187 28.90 -5.20 -5.14
C ILE A 187 29.73 -5.45 -6.40
N ILE A 188 30.94 -5.99 -6.27
CA ILE A 188 31.79 -6.33 -7.43
C ILE A 188 31.07 -7.31 -8.37
N LEU A 189 30.39 -8.32 -7.83
CA LEU A 189 29.66 -9.31 -8.63
C LEU A 189 28.46 -8.69 -9.36
N PHE A 190 27.64 -7.90 -8.67
CA PHE A 190 26.41 -7.34 -9.24
C PHE A 190 26.64 -6.13 -10.15
N ASP A 191 27.72 -5.38 -9.93
CA ASP A 191 28.13 -4.28 -10.80
C ASP A 191 28.96 -4.78 -12.01
N ASP A 192 29.19 -6.09 -12.15
CA ASP A 192 29.83 -6.66 -13.34
C ASP A 192 28.87 -6.53 -14.54
N ASP A 193 29.35 -5.94 -15.63
CA ASP A 193 28.53 -5.72 -16.84
C ASP A 193 28.14 -7.06 -17.51
N GLU A 194 28.90 -8.12 -17.25
CA GLU A 194 28.63 -9.50 -17.66
C GLU A 194 27.82 -10.28 -16.61
N PHE A 195 27.29 -9.67 -15.55
CA PHE A 195 26.60 -10.37 -14.46
C PHE A 195 25.54 -11.38 -14.94
N THR A 196 24.77 -11.03 -15.99
CA THR A 196 23.72 -11.92 -16.50
C THR A 196 24.26 -13.13 -17.25
N ASP A 197 25.52 -13.07 -17.67
CA ASP A 197 26.22 -14.06 -18.48
C ASP A 197 27.32 -14.74 -17.63
N SER A 198 27.52 -14.26 -16.40
CA SER A 198 28.60 -14.64 -15.51
C SER A 198 28.42 -16.05 -14.92
N VAL A 199 29.51 -16.82 -14.94
CA VAL A 199 29.66 -18.17 -14.35
C VAL A 199 29.43 -18.18 -12.83
N GLY A 200 29.32 -17.01 -12.20
CA GLY A 200 29.30 -16.81 -10.75
C GLY A 200 27.95 -17.00 -10.07
N VAL A 201 26.83 -17.12 -10.80
CA VAL A 201 25.49 -17.32 -10.23
C VAL A 201 24.87 -18.61 -10.74
N LYS A 202 24.91 -19.67 -9.92
CA LYS A 202 24.28 -20.95 -10.29
C LYS A 202 22.75 -20.81 -10.32
N GLY A 203 22.17 -20.89 -11.52
CA GLY A 203 20.73 -20.85 -11.76
C GLY A 203 20.20 -19.68 -12.61
N LEU A 204 21.07 -18.75 -13.04
CA LEU A 204 20.77 -17.80 -14.11
C LEU A 204 21.28 -18.38 -15.44
N SER A 205 20.38 -18.61 -16.40
CA SER A 205 20.72 -18.98 -17.79
C SER A 205 19.65 -18.44 -18.72
N ASP A 206 20.02 -17.84 -19.86
CA ASP A 206 19.11 -17.08 -20.73
C ASP A 206 17.84 -17.85 -21.16
N ASP A 207 17.91 -19.18 -21.28
CA ASP A 207 16.79 -19.97 -21.82
C ASP A 207 15.91 -20.69 -20.77
N LYS A 208 16.24 -20.65 -19.47
CA LYS A 208 15.52 -21.42 -18.41
C LYS A 208 15.35 -20.69 -17.06
N THR A 209 15.61 -19.39 -16.99
CA THR A 209 15.54 -18.66 -15.71
C THR A 209 14.09 -18.49 -15.24
N SER A 210 13.78 -18.96 -14.02
CA SER A 210 12.44 -18.83 -13.44
C SER A 210 12.16 -17.37 -13.03
N PRO A 211 10.89 -16.91 -13.07
CA PRO A 211 10.49 -15.58 -12.56
C PRO A 211 10.97 -15.30 -11.13
N GLN A 212 11.01 -16.35 -10.32
CA GLN A 212 11.42 -16.30 -8.92
C GLN A 212 12.91 -15.99 -8.77
N MET A 213 13.76 -16.42 -9.71
CA MET A 213 15.19 -16.05 -9.72
C MET A 213 15.39 -14.57 -10.01
N TYR A 214 14.74 -14.02 -11.04
CA TYR A 214 14.83 -12.58 -11.34
C TYR A 214 14.37 -11.74 -10.17
N THR A 215 13.29 -12.16 -9.50
CA THR A 215 12.79 -11.50 -8.28
C THR A 215 13.85 -11.49 -7.18
N LEU A 216 14.49 -12.65 -6.92
CA LEU A 216 15.55 -12.76 -5.91
C LEU A 216 16.75 -11.86 -6.24
N CYS A 217 17.18 -11.81 -7.50
CA CYS A 217 18.28 -10.94 -7.92
C CYS A 217 17.93 -9.46 -7.78
N ILE A 218 16.72 -9.04 -8.16
CA ILE A 218 16.22 -7.67 -7.97
C ILE A 218 16.20 -7.32 -6.48
N ASP A 219 15.77 -8.25 -5.63
CA ASP A 219 15.76 -8.06 -4.17
C ASP A 219 17.17 -7.92 -3.59
N ILE A 220 18.15 -8.69 -4.08
CA ILE A 220 19.56 -8.52 -3.69
C ILE A 220 20.08 -7.15 -4.16
N CYS A 221 19.83 -6.76 -5.41
CA CYS A 221 20.19 -5.43 -5.92
C CYS A 221 19.64 -4.31 -5.03
N ASN A 222 18.36 -4.39 -4.64
CA ASN A 222 17.74 -3.38 -3.76
C ASN A 222 18.46 -3.28 -2.41
N VAL A 223 18.83 -4.41 -1.80
CA VAL A 223 19.59 -4.44 -0.54
C VAL A 223 20.99 -3.85 -0.70
N LEU A 224 21.66 -4.13 -1.82
CA LEU A 224 22.96 -3.53 -2.13
C LEU A 224 22.82 -2.02 -2.29
N ILE A 225 21.85 -1.53 -3.08
CA ILE A 225 21.60 -0.09 -3.25
C ILE A 225 21.33 0.57 -1.89
N GLU A 226 20.54 -0.06 -1.00
CA GLU A 226 20.34 0.45 0.36
C GLU A 226 21.64 0.50 1.16
N TYR A 227 22.46 -0.56 1.12
CA TYR A 227 23.76 -0.61 1.79
C TYR A 227 24.68 0.52 1.32
N LYS A 228 24.82 0.67 -0.01
CA LYS A 228 25.60 1.71 -0.67
C LYS A 228 25.19 3.10 -0.19
N PHE A 229 23.89 3.36 -0.27
CA PHE A 229 23.31 4.65 0.10
C PHE A 229 23.45 4.95 1.61
N MET A 230 23.27 3.95 2.48
CA MET A 230 23.43 4.13 3.92
C MET A 230 24.88 4.45 4.34
N ARG A 231 25.87 4.03 3.53
CA ARG A 231 27.31 4.18 3.79
C ARG A 231 28.02 5.24 2.96
N MET A 232 27.29 6.06 2.19
CA MET A 232 27.82 7.21 1.42
C MET A 232 28.75 8.17 2.19
N LYS A 233 28.74 8.15 3.54
CA LYS A 233 29.66 8.97 4.34
C LYS A 233 31.14 8.55 4.27
N TYR A 234 31.48 7.33 3.81
CA TYR A 234 32.85 6.81 3.98
C TYR A 234 33.47 6.05 2.80
N LEU A 235 32.70 5.52 1.83
CA LEU A 235 33.25 4.48 0.94
C LEU A 235 32.82 4.50 -0.53
N GLU A 236 31.75 5.19 -0.94
CA GLU A 236 31.15 4.95 -2.27
C GLU A 236 30.75 6.22 -3.01
N SER A 237 31.08 6.28 -4.30
CA SER A 237 30.71 7.38 -5.21
C SER A 237 29.26 7.26 -5.67
N THR A 238 28.65 8.39 -6.02
CA THR A 238 27.29 8.47 -6.58
C THR A 238 27.14 7.68 -7.88
N ALA A 239 28.21 7.63 -8.69
CA ALA A 239 28.30 6.79 -9.89
C ALA A 239 28.13 5.29 -9.59
N SER A 240 28.64 4.79 -8.45
CA SER A 240 28.48 3.39 -8.02
C SER A 240 27.02 3.05 -7.73
N ILE A 241 26.27 3.98 -7.14
CA ILE A 241 24.83 3.82 -6.85
C ILE A 241 24.04 3.80 -8.15
N LEU A 242 24.32 4.74 -9.06
CA LEU A 242 23.68 4.78 -10.37
C LEU A 242 23.93 3.50 -11.18
N LYS A 243 25.14 2.93 -11.11
CA LYS A 243 25.45 1.65 -11.77
C LYS A 243 24.58 0.50 -11.25
N SER A 244 24.40 0.39 -9.94
CA SER A 244 23.52 -0.65 -9.37
C SER A 244 22.04 -0.42 -9.69
N ILE A 245 21.60 0.84 -9.84
CA ILE A 245 20.24 1.16 -10.29
C ILE A 245 20.02 0.79 -11.75
N ASP A 246 21.00 1.07 -12.63
CA ASP A 246 20.96 0.63 -14.02
C ASP A 246 20.87 -0.90 -14.09
N GLN A 247 21.64 -1.60 -13.26
CA GLN A 247 21.58 -3.06 -13.19
C GLN A 247 20.22 -3.58 -12.72
N GLU A 248 19.61 -2.97 -11.69
CA GLU A 248 18.24 -3.33 -11.26
C GLU A 248 17.23 -3.10 -12.40
N SER A 249 17.39 -2.02 -13.17
CA SER A 249 16.54 -1.73 -14.32
C SER A 249 16.71 -2.76 -15.44
N ARG A 250 17.93 -3.16 -15.77
CA ARG A 250 18.22 -4.22 -16.77
C ARG A 250 17.56 -5.54 -16.38
N LEU A 251 17.63 -5.94 -15.10
CA LEU A 251 16.98 -7.14 -14.60
C LEU A 251 15.45 -7.06 -14.70
N HIS A 252 14.89 -5.89 -14.38
CA HIS A 252 13.45 -5.64 -14.51
C HIS A 252 12.99 -5.69 -15.97
N ASP A 253 13.78 -5.16 -16.92
CA ASP A 253 13.49 -5.19 -18.34
C ASP A 253 13.56 -6.60 -18.93
N LYS A 254 14.56 -7.39 -18.54
CA LYS A 254 14.64 -8.82 -18.92
C LYS A 254 13.39 -9.59 -18.44
N MET A 255 12.93 -9.35 -17.21
CA MET A 255 11.72 -9.95 -16.68
C MET A 255 10.44 -9.52 -17.43
N SER A 256 10.32 -8.23 -17.75
CA SER A 256 9.18 -7.66 -18.48
C SER A 256 9.07 -8.23 -19.91
N LYS A 257 10.19 -8.32 -20.63
CA LYS A 257 10.25 -8.90 -21.98
C LYS A 257 9.86 -10.38 -22.00
N ALA A 258 10.15 -11.10 -20.92
CA ALA A 258 9.73 -12.50 -20.75
C ALA A 258 8.23 -12.67 -20.38
N LYS A 259 7.44 -11.59 -20.29
CA LYS A 259 6.01 -11.58 -19.90
C LYS A 259 5.73 -12.28 -18.56
N LEU A 260 6.72 -12.33 -17.68
CA LEU A 260 6.60 -12.97 -16.38
C LEU A 260 5.87 -12.01 -15.43
N ARG A 261 4.87 -12.48 -14.67
CA ARG A 261 4.19 -11.64 -13.68
C ARG A 261 5.20 -11.20 -12.62
N LEU A 262 5.38 -9.89 -12.44
CA LEU A 262 6.07 -9.31 -11.30
C LEU A 262 5.35 -9.75 -10.01
N PRO A 263 5.98 -10.51 -9.11
CA PRO A 263 5.42 -10.72 -7.79
C PRO A 263 5.43 -9.39 -7.04
N THR A 264 4.32 -9.10 -6.37
CA THR A 264 4.14 -7.98 -5.43
C THR A 264 4.84 -8.23 -4.09
N THR A 265 5.97 -8.94 -4.09
CA THR A 265 6.81 -9.08 -2.89
C THR A 265 7.50 -7.74 -2.67
N GLY A 266 7.02 -7.01 -1.66
CA GLY A 266 7.48 -5.67 -1.35
C GLY A 266 9.00 -5.64 -1.27
N LYS A 267 9.62 -4.81 -2.12
CA LYS A 267 11.06 -4.64 -2.22
C LYS A 267 11.70 -4.61 -0.83
N LEU A 268 12.77 -5.38 -0.67
CA LEU A 268 13.63 -5.39 0.53
C LEU A 268 14.38 -4.08 0.66
N ILE A 269 13.63 -3.03 0.98
CA ILE A 269 14.12 -1.72 1.32
C ILE A 269 13.47 -1.31 2.63
N SER A 270 14.29 -0.81 3.56
CA SER A 270 13.82 -0.34 4.87
C SER A 270 13.12 1.01 4.76
N PHE A 271 12.17 1.27 5.66
CA PHE A 271 11.51 2.58 5.75
C PHE A 271 12.48 3.73 6.02
N THR A 272 13.55 3.45 6.79
CA THR A 272 14.62 4.42 7.03
C THR A 272 15.33 4.79 5.73
N CYS A 273 15.58 3.80 4.86
CA CYS A 273 16.16 4.04 3.54
C CYS A 273 15.21 4.84 2.65
N LEU A 274 13.92 4.46 2.57
CA LEU A 274 12.92 5.20 1.79
C LEU A 274 12.80 6.67 2.25
N LYS A 275 12.79 6.92 3.57
CA LYS A 275 12.78 8.29 4.12
C LYS A 275 14.00 9.07 3.66
N ARG A 276 15.21 8.48 3.72
CA ARG A 276 16.44 9.15 3.28
C ARG A 276 16.51 9.32 1.76
N PHE A 277 15.99 8.38 0.96
CA PHE A 277 15.87 8.53 -0.48
C PHE A 277 14.94 9.68 -0.85
N LEU A 278 13.74 9.73 -0.28
CA LEU A 278 12.79 10.81 -0.51
C LEU A 278 13.37 12.14 -0.04
N HIS A 279 14.02 12.17 1.12
CA HIS A 279 14.74 13.35 1.58
C HIS A 279 15.82 13.78 0.56
N SER A 280 16.62 12.85 0.01
CA SER A 280 17.62 13.23 -1.00
C SER A 280 17.02 13.85 -2.26
N ILE A 281 15.87 13.35 -2.74
CA ILE A 281 15.22 13.91 -3.95
C ILE A 281 14.51 15.23 -3.65
N LEU A 282 13.87 15.30 -2.49
CA LEU A 282 12.93 16.35 -2.17
C LEU A 282 13.60 17.51 -1.44
N TRP A 283 14.45 17.30 -0.44
CA TRP A 283 15.02 18.40 0.36
C TRP A 283 15.95 19.34 -0.42
N THR A 284 16.85 18.81 -1.24
CA THR A 284 17.81 19.65 -1.99
C THR A 284 17.12 20.49 -3.06
N LYS A 285 16.02 19.99 -3.66
CA LYS A 285 15.18 20.73 -4.62
C LYS A 285 14.11 21.62 -3.99
N ILE A 286 13.68 21.31 -2.76
CA ILE A 286 12.59 22.05 -2.09
C ILE A 286 13.15 23.24 -1.31
N PHE A 287 14.29 23.15 -0.63
CA PHE A 287 14.61 24.14 0.40
C PHE A 287 15.68 25.19 0.08
N ASN A 288 16.54 25.07 -0.96
CA ASN A 288 17.73 25.95 -1.06
C ASN A 288 18.43 26.15 0.31
N ALA A 289 18.31 25.16 1.20
CA ALA A 289 18.79 25.26 2.56
C ALA A 289 20.09 24.49 2.59
N ASP A 290 21.16 25.22 2.84
CA ASP A 290 22.46 24.71 3.21
C ASP A 290 22.29 23.62 4.26
N LEU A 291 22.29 22.35 3.83
CA LEU A 291 22.73 21.26 4.67
C LEU A 291 24.17 21.59 5.02
N ASP A 292 24.40 22.01 6.27
CA ASP A 292 25.68 22.41 6.85
C ASP A 292 26.89 22.22 5.92
N THR A 293 27.33 23.36 5.40
CA THR A 293 28.51 23.58 4.56
C THR A 293 29.72 22.74 4.98
N SER A 294 29.84 21.55 4.39
CA SER A 294 31.07 20.75 4.43
C SER A 294 31.18 19.90 3.17
N ASN A 295 31.84 20.43 2.13
CA ASN A 295 32.46 19.80 0.95
C ASN A 295 31.80 18.59 0.22
N HIS A 296 30.57 18.18 0.54
CA HIS A 296 29.95 16.92 0.07
C HIS A 296 28.69 17.11 -0.81
N ASN A 297 28.29 18.35 -1.13
CA ASN A 297 27.05 18.63 -1.88
C ASN A 297 27.13 18.34 -3.39
N ILE A 298 28.32 18.39 -3.99
CA ILE A 298 28.50 18.26 -5.46
C ILE A 298 28.07 16.87 -5.97
N ASP A 299 28.14 15.86 -5.12
CA ASP A 299 27.92 14.46 -5.49
C ASP A 299 26.44 14.04 -5.44
N ILE A 300 25.66 14.57 -4.50
CA ILE A 300 24.23 14.22 -4.36
C ILE A 300 23.40 14.86 -5.49
N ASP A 301 23.79 16.04 -5.97
CA ASP A 301 23.11 16.72 -7.08
C ASP A 301 23.11 15.87 -8.37
N LEU A 302 24.18 15.10 -8.62
CA LEU A 302 24.25 14.15 -9.73
C LEU A 302 23.18 13.05 -9.64
N LEU A 303 22.88 12.56 -8.43
CA LEU A 303 21.78 11.60 -8.21
C LEU A 303 20.42 12.26 -8.41
N ILE A 304 20.27 13.49 -7.91
CA ILE A 304 19.01 14.23 -7.94
C ILE A 304 18.60 14.60 -9.36
N ASP A 305 19.56 14.86 -10.25
CA ASP A 305 19.31 15.21 -11.64
C ASP A 305 19.12 14.00 -12.55
N ASP A 306 19.57 12.82 -12.12
CA ASP A 306 19.30 11.56 -12.83
C ASP A 306 17.83 11.14 -12.78
N ILE A 307 17.23 10.91 -13.94
CA ILE A 307 15.82 10.51 -14.09
C ILE A 307 15.59 9.08 -13.57
N ASN A 308 16.57 8.19 -13.75
CA ASN A 308 16.45 6.79 -13.39
C ASN A 308 16.47 6.63 -11.86
N TYR A 309 17.31 7.39 -11.16
CA TYR A 309 17.33 7.48 -9.70
C TYR A 309 15.97 7.94 -9.16
N ARG A 310 15.44 9.06 -9.67
CA ARG A 310 14.12 9.56 -9.23
C ARG A 310 13.02 8.53 -9.45
N THR A 311 13.00 7.92 -10.62
CA THR A 311 12.00 6.89 -10.98
C THR A 311 12.13 5.65 -10.11
N TYR A 312 13.36 5.20 -9.84
CA TYR A 312 13.65 4.08 -8.96
C TYR A 312 13.14 4.33 -7.54
N VAL A 313 13.47 5.47 -6.94
CA VAL A 313 13.02 5.82 -5.57
C VAL A 313 11.50 5.89 -5.49
N MET A 314 10.86 6.58 -6.43
CA MET A 314 9.40 6.70 -6.44
C MET A 314 8.72 5.34 -6.60
N ARG A 315 9.23 4.48 -7.49
CA ARG A 315 8.75 3.10 -7.68
C ARG A 315 8.94 2.27 -6.40
N CYS A 316 10.07 2.41 -5.71
CA CYS A 316 10.33 1.70 -4.47
C CYS A 316 9.38 2.10 -3.35
N CYS A 317 9.19 3.41 -3.15
CA CYS A 317 8.26 3.94 -2.15
C CYS A 317 6.82 3.47 -2.44
N LEU A 318 6.38 3.61 -3.69
CA LEU A 318 5.01 3.27 -4.10
C LEU A 318 4.75 1.77 -3.99
N SER A 319 5.71 0.95 -4.41
CA SER A 319 5.64 -0.51 -4.27
C SER A 319 5.50 -0.91 -2.81
N LYS A 320 6.34 -0.35 -1.91
CA LYS A 320 6.30 -0.66 -0.47
C LYS A 320 4.95 -0.28 0.17
N LEU A 321 4.43 0.91 -0.13
CA LEU A 321 3.14 1.36 0.41
C LEU A 321 1.98 0.49 -0.10
N ARG A 322 1.92 0.20 -1.41
CA ARG A 322 0.90 -0.71 -1.99
C ARG A 322 0.98 -2.12 -1.42
N ALA A 323 2.19 -2.60 -1.13
CA ALA A 323 2.42 -3.87 -0.45
C ALA A 323 1.73 -3.89 0.93
N ILE A 324 1.87 -2.82 1.71
CA ILE A 324 1.22 -2.67 3.02
C ILE A 324 -0.29 -2.57 2.88
N THR A 325 -0.79 -1.79 1.91
CA THR A 325 -2.22 -1.69 1.62
C THR A 325 -2.85 -3.04 1.28
N SER A 326 -2.13 -3.90 0.53
CA SER A 326 -2.65 -5.18 0.03
C SER A 326 -2.52 -6.34 1.02
N ASN A 327 -1.36 -6.53 1.65
CA ASN A 327 -1.14 -7.66 2.57
C ASN A 327 -1.42 -7.29 4.03
N GLY A 328 -1.62 -6.00 4.33
CA GLY A 328 -1.81 -5.49 5.68
C GLY A 328 -0.50 -5.27 6.43
N ILE A 329 -0.59 -4.44 7.47
CA ILE A 329 0.52 -3.95 8.29
C ILE A 329 1.34 -5.09 8.94
N LYS A 330 0.73 -6.23 9.25
CA LYS A 330 1.36 -7.34 10.00
C LYS A 330 2.52 -8.05 9.28
N TYR A 331 2.62 -7.94 7.95
CA TYR A 331 3.59 -8.72 7.15
C TYR A 331 4.90 -7.98 6.82
N TYR A 332 5.01 -6.69 7.15
CA TYR A 332 6.12 -5.85 6.68
C TYR A 332 7.05 -5.34 7.78
N PHE A 333 6.95 -5.89 8.98
CA PHE A 333 7.82 -5.50 10.08
C PHE A 333 9.00 -6.45 10.23
N ASP A 334 10.18 -5.85 10.22
CA ASP A 334 11.36 -6.40 10.86
C ASP A 334 11.00 -6.79 12.30
N ALA A 335 10.77 -8.08 12.50
CA ALA A 335 10.68 -8.81 13.77
C ALA A 335 9.89 -8.11 14.89
N GLU A 336 8.56 -8.30 14.94
CA GLU A 336 7.70 -8.28 16.14
C GLU A 336 7.76 -7.05 17.09
N ASN A 337 8.58 -6.01 16.83
CA ASN A 337 8.95 -5.00 17.82
C ASN A 337 8.94 -3.54 17.33
N MET A 338 8.56 -3.26 16.07
CA MET A 338 8.11 -1.91 15.72
C MET A 338 6.68 -1.74 16.21
N ARG A 339 6.48 -0.94 17.26
CA ARG A 339 5.15 -0.51 17.71
C ARG A 339 4.46 0.17 16.54
N GLN A 340 3.17 -0.10 16.33
CA GLN A 340 2.33 0.53 15.31
C GLN A 340 2.48 2.06 15.30
N GLU A 341 2.68 2.66 16.47
CA GLU A 341 3.03 4.07 16.69
C GLU A 341 4.23 4.55 15.85
N LYS A 342 5.32 3.77 15.74
CA LYS A 342 6.49 4.16 14.94
C LYS A 342 6.20 4.19 13.44
N LEU A 343 5.38 3.25 12.95
CA LEU A 343 4.97 3.25 11.55
C LEU A 343 4.09 4.46 11.26
N GLN A 344 3.11 4.73 12.13
CA GLN A 344 2.26 5.92 12.04
C GLN A 344 3.09 7.20 11.94
N MET A 345 4.04 7.40 12.85
CA MET A 345 4.92 8.57 12.85
C MET A 345 5.77 8.68 11.58
N MET A 346 6.33 7.57 11.10
CA MET A 346 7.08 7.56 9.85
C MET A 346 6.22 7.90 8.63
N LEU A 347 4.98 7.43 8.58
CA LEU A 347 4.03 7.75 7.51
C LEU A 347 3.62 9.22 7.54
N ILE A 348 3.42 9.80 8.73
CA ILE A 348 3.15 11.22 8.90
C ILE A 348 4.35 12.05 8.43
N ASP A 349 5.57 11.72 8.87
CA ASP A 349 6.79 12.40 8.41
C ASP A 349 6.92 12.37 6.87
N LEU A 350 6.70 11.20 6.27
CA LEU A 350 6.76 11.01 4.82
C LEU A 350 5.68 11.85 4.12
N HIS A 351 4.44 11.82 4.63
CA HIS A 351 3.36 12.64 4.11
C HIS A 351 3.73 14.11 4.12
N THR A 352 4.27 14.62 5.22
CA THR A 352 4.64 16.02 5.40
C THR A 352 5.71 16.47 4.40
N ILE A 353 6.75 15.66 4.19
CA ILE A 353 7.79 15.94 3.18
C ILE A 353 7.19 15.95 1.76
N LEU A 354 6.36 14.95 1.43
CA LEU A 354 5.73 14.84 0.12
C LEU A 354 4.75 15.99 -0.14
N TYR A 355 4.00 16.39 0.87
CA TYR A 355 3.03 17.48 0.78
C TYR A 355 3.74 18.82 0.51
N GLN A 356 4.84 19.11 1.22
CA GLN A 356 5.69 20.27 0.93
C GLN A 356 6.22 20.25 -0.51
N ALA A 357 6.58 19.07 -1.03
CA ALA A 357 7.04 18.94 -2.41
C ALA A 357 5.99 19.34 -3.43
N VAL A 358 4.74 18.87 -3.28
CA VAL A 358 3.63 19.23 -4.19
C VAL A 358 3.41 20.74 -4.24
N THR A 359 3.63 21.42 -3.12
CA THR A 359 3.38 22.86 -3.02
C THR A 359 4.42 23.75 -3.69
N LYS A 360 5.58 23.21 -4.07
CA LYS A 360 6.59 23.93 -4.86
C LYS A 360 6.42 23.56 -6.32
N ASP A 361 6.68 24.48 -7.24
CA ASP A 361 6.46 24.31 -8.69
C ASP A 361 7.39 23.24 -9.30
N ILE A 362 7.07 21.97 -9.05
CA ILE A 362 7.76 20.79 -9.56
C ILE A 362 7.09 20.31 -10.85
N ASN A 363 7.87 19.69 -11.74
CA ASN A 363 7.40 19.05 -12.97
C ASN A 363 6.17 18.13 -12.74
N ILE A 364 5.17 18.23 -13.63
CA ILE A 364 3.92 17.45 -13.63
C ILE A 364 4.11 15.94 -13.40
N ILE A 365 5.12 15.32 -14.01
CA ILE A 365 5.35 13.87 -13.90
C ILE A 365 5.72 13.49 -12.46
N LEU A 366 6.59 14.29 -11.84
CA LEU A 366 6.99 14.05 -10.45
C LEU A 366 5.84 14.37 -9.50
N THR A 367 5.07 15.44 -9.78
CA THR A 367 3.85 15.79 -9.05
C THR A 367 2.84 14.65 -9.05
N GLU A 368 2.62 13.98 -10.18
CA GLU A 368 1.74 12.80 -10.25
C GLU A 368 2.23 11.69 -9.33
N GLN A 369 3.52 11.35 -9.39
CA GLN A 369 4.11 10.29 -8.57
C GLN A 369 4.03 10.62 -7.07
N ILE A 370 4.30 11.87 -6.69
CA ILE A 370 4.17 12.35 -5.31
C ILE A 370 2.72 12.22 -4.84
N LEU A 371 1.75 12.68 -5.63
CA LEU A 371 0.33 12.57 -5.28
C LEU A 371 -0.11 11.11 -5.13
N GLN A 372 0.38 10.20 -5.98
CA GLN A 372 0.11 8.76 -5.83
C GLN A 372 0.67 8.19 -4.51
N LEU A 373 1.87 8.62 -4.08
CA LEU A 373 2.42 8.25 -2.79
C LEU A 373 1.57 8.77 -1.63
N ILE A 374 1.15 10.04 -1.70
CA ILE A 374 0.26 10.66 -0.71
C ILE A 374 -1.04 9.85 -0.60
N VAL A 375 -1.68 9.50 -1.73
CA VAL A 375 -2.91 8.68 -1.74
C VAL A 375 -2.71 7.34 -1.02
N GLU A 376 -1.59 6.63 -1.26
CA GLU A 376 -1.34 5.35 -0.59
C GLU A 376 -1.06 5.52 0.91
N ILE A 377 -0.36 6.58 1.32
CA ILE A 377 -0.16 6.90 2.75
C ILE A 377 -1.51 7.15 3.43
N TRP A 378 -2.37 7.99 2.82
CA TRP A 378 -3.69 8.28 3.33
C TRP A 378 -4.56 7.02 3.49
N LYS A 379 -4.54 6.11 2.49
CA LYS A 379 -5.24 4.82 2.61
C LYS A 379 -4.74 3.99 3.78
N ILE A 380 -3.43 3.94 4.01
CA ILE A 380 -2.86 3.18 5.14
C ILE A 380 -3.27 3.83 6.46
N ILE A 381 -3.16 5.16 6.58
CA ILE A 381 -3.51 5.90 7.79
C ILE A 381 -4.99 5.72 8.15
N VAL A 382 -5.90 6.03 7.23
CA VAL A 382 -7.35 6.00 7.49
C VAL A 382 -7.85 4.59 7.78
N ASN A 383 -7.32 3.57 7.10
CA ASN A 383 -7.80 2.20 7.30
C ASN A 383 -7.24 1.50 8.54
N ASN A 384 -6.08 1.94 9.07
CA ASN A 384 -5.38 1.21 10.12
C ASN A 384 -5.19 1.99 11.42
N PHE A 385 -5.28 3.32 11.40
CA PHE A 385 -4.97 4.17 12.55
C PHE A 385 -6.10 5.17 12.80
N ARG A 386 -7.01 4.83 13.71
CA ARG A 386 -8.10 5.73 14.13
C ARG A 386 -7.53 7.02 14.73
N GLY A 387 -8.10 8.18 14.35
CA GLY A 387 -7.64 9.50 14.82
C GLY A 387 -6.30 9.99 14.26
N ALA A 388 -5.49 9.13 13.63
CA ALA A 388 -4.19 9.52 13.07
C ALA A 388 -4.28 10.42 11.84
N ALA A 389 -5.43 10.42 11.15
CA ALA A 389 -5.66 11.33 10.04
C ALA A 389 -5.64 12.80 10.50
N ALA A 390 -6.15 13.09 11.69
CA ALA A 390 -6.13 14.44 12.25
C ALA A 390 -4.70 14.90 12.60
N LEU A 391 -3.85 14.00 13.11
CA LEU A 391 -2.42 14.27 13.31
C LEU A 391 -1.69 14.56 11.99
N MET A 392 -2.02 13.83 10.93
CA MET A 392 -1.42 14.03 9.62
C MET A 392 -1.86 15.36 9.00
N ILE A 393 -3.12 15.76 9.22
CA ILE A 393 -3.67 17.07 8.85
C ILE A 393 -2.93 18.20 9.59
N ASP A 394 -2.76 18.09 10.92
CA ASP A 394 -2.02 19.08 11.72
C ASP A 394 -0.54 19.17 11.31
N SER A 395 0.12 18.04 11.05
CA SER A 395 1.51 18.01 10.60
C SER A 395 1.70 18.65 9.22
N ALA A 396 0.77 18.39 8.29
CA ALA A 396 0.78 19.04 6.97
C ALA A 396 0.60 20.56 7.08
N MET A 397 -0.22 21.02 8.03
CA MET A 397 -0.41 22.45 8.30
C MET A 397 0.82 23.13 8.89
N LYS A 398 1.46 22.53 9.89
CA LYS A 398 2.73 23.05 10.45
C LYS A 398 3.82 23.17 9.37
N ALA A 399 3.86 22.19 8.47
CA ALA A 399 4.75 22.24 7.32
C ALA A 399 4.46 23.36 6.31
N LEU A 400 3.21 23.83 6.22
CA LEU A 400 2.82 24.97 5.40
C LEU A 400 3.10 26.32 6.07
N SER A 401 2.96 26.40 7.39
CA SER A 401 3.21 27.63 8.17
C SER A 401 4.69 27.90 8.42
N GLY A 402 5.58 26.95 8.12
CA GLY A 402 7.03 27.06 8.35
C GLY A 402 7.45 26.86 9.80
N ASP A 403 6.52 26.46 10.68
CA ASP A 403 6.76 26.23 12.10
C ASP A 403 7.17 24.77 12.31
N SER A 404 8.46 24.55 12.62
CA SER A 404 9.09 23.22 12.61
C SER A 404 9.22 22.56 14.00
N ASP A 405 8.36 22.93 14.95
CA ASP A 405 8.36 22.31 16.28
C ASP A 405 7.74 20.90 16.27
N ALA A 406 8.35 20.02 17.07
CA ALA A 406 8.14 18.57 17.08
C ALA A 406 6.67 18.16 17.21
N ILE A 407 6.31 17.05 16.55
CA ILE A 407 5.00 16.42 16.62
C ILE A 407 4.73 16.00 18.07
N ASP A 408 3.82 16.70 18.73
CA ASP A 408 3.40 16.35 20.09
C ASP A 408 2.56 15.08 20.03
N SER A 409 3.13 13.95 20.44
CA SER A 409 2.53 12.61 20.27
C SER A 409 1.36 12.32 21.22
N ASN A 410 0.97 13.30 22.05
CA ASN A 410 -0.06 13.16 23.09
C ASN A 410 -1.33 13.97 22.78
N ILE A 411 -1.86 13.87 21.57
CA ILE A 411 -3.16 14.47 21.25
C ILE A 411 -4.26 13.47 21.59
N SER A 412 -4.88 13.63 22.76
CA SER A 412 -6.12 12.93 23.12
C SER A 412 -7.33 13.81 22.80
N TYR A 413 -8.18 13.36 21.89
CA TYR A 413 -9.40 14.06 21.52
C TYR A 413 -10.44 13.95 22.65
N SER A 414 -10.66 15.03 23.41
CA SER A 414 -11.73 15.14 24.40
C SER A 414 -12.62 16.36 24.11
N GLN A 415 -13.90 16.25 24.47
CA GLN A 415 -15.06 16.97 23.91
C GLN A 415 -15.19 18.46 24.28
N THR A 416 -14.18 19.14 24.85
CA THR A 416 -14.35 20.49 25.42
C THR A 416 -13.26 21.52 25.06
N ASP A 417 -12.44 21.34 24.02
CA ASP A 417 -11.14 22.03 23.90
C ASP A 417 -10.89 22.80 22.56
N PRO A 418 -10.17 23.95 22.55
CA PRO A 418 -9.55 24.66 21.38
C PRO A 418 -8.94 23.81 20.26
N GLN A 419 -8.69 22.52 20.50
CA GLN A 419 -8.22 21.54 19.51
C GLN A 419 -9.22 21.29 18.37
N THR A 420 -10.52 21.44 18.63
CA THR A 420 -11.57 21.30 17.61
C THR A 420 -11.53 22.43 16.58
N ALA A 421 -11.33 23.67 17.04
CA ALA A 421 -11.19 24.83 16.16
C ALA A 421 -9.92 24.71 15.29
N ARG A 422 -8.80 24.28 15.87
CA ARG A 422 -7.55 24.01 15.14
C ARG A 422 -7.71 22.93 14.07
N PHE A 423 -8.49 21.89 14.35
CA PHE A 423 -8.77 20.85 13.36
C PHE A 423 -9.63 21.36 12.20
N ALA A 424 -10.67 22.16 12.48
CA ALA A 424 -11.50 22.77 11.45
C ALA A 424 -10.70 23.75 10.55
N GLU A 425 -9.82 24.57 11.15
CA GLU A 425 -8.89 25.43 10.41
C GLU A 425 -7.92 24.63 9.53
N SER A 426 -7.39 23.54 10.07
CA SER A 426 -6.47 22.66 9.33
C SER A 426 -7.16 21.96 8.17
N PHE A 427 -8.39 21.48 8.38
CA PHE A 427 -9.23 20.94 7.32
C PHE A 427 -9.46 21.98 6.22
N LYS A 428 -9.83 23.21 6.61
CA LYS A 428 -10.06 24.32 5.69
C LYS A 428 -8.87 24.60 4.79
N ALA A 429 -7.71 24.75 5.40
CA ALA A 429 -6.49 25.05 4.67
C ALA A 429 -6.07 23.92 3.72
N ILE A 430 -6.27 22.65 4.09
CA ILE A 430 -5.98 21.52 3.20
C ILE A 430 -6.93 21.49 2.01
N TYR A 431 -8.26 21.57 2.20
CA TYR A 431 -9.16 21.53 1.04
C TYR A 431 -9.02 22.77 0.15
N LYS A 432 -8.74 23.95 0.73
CA LYS A 432 -8.42 25.16 -0.04
C LYS A 432 -7.13 25.02 -0.83
N ARG A 433 -6.14 24.29 -0.30
CA ARG A 433 -4.93 23.97 -1.06
C ARG A 433 -5.21 23.00 -2.20
N ILE A 434 -6.03 21.97 -1.97
CA ILE A 434 -6.48 21.06 -3.03
C ILE A 434 -7.17 21.85 -4.15
N GLU A 435 -8.06 22.78 -3.80
CA GLU A 435 -8.71 23.69 -4.77
C GLU A 435 -7.68 24.51 -5.56
N SER A 436 -6.71 25.13 -4.89
CA SER A 436 -5.66 25.93 -5.54
C SER A 436 -4.78 25.10 -6.48
N GLU A 437 -4.34 23.91 -6.05
CA GLU A 437 -3.53 23.01 -6.88
C GLU A 437 -4.30 22.46 -8.07
N TYR A 438 -5.59 22.18 -7.89
CA TYR A 438 -6.48 21.77 -8.97
C TYR A 438 -6.54 22.85 -10.06
N ASN A 439 -6.78 24.10 -9.66
CA ASN A 439 -6.85 25.22 -10.58
C ASN A 439 -5.50 25.46 -11.28
N ARG A 440 -4.38 25.41 -10.55
CA ARG A 440 -3.02 25.52 -11.12
C ARG A 440 -2.77 24.46 -12.19
N LEU A 441 -3.14 23.19 -11.93
CA LEU A 441 -2.97 22.09 -12.88
C LEU A 441 -3.82 22.27 -14.14
N ILE A 442 -5.04 22.79 -14.00
CA ILE A 442 -5.93 23.09 -15.14
C ILE A 442 -5.39 24.25 -15.97
N GLU A 443 -4.94 25.33 -15.34
CA GLU A 443 -4.33 26.48 -16.02
C GLU A 443 -3.07 26.07 -16.79
N THR A 444 -2.16 25.34 -16.13
CA THR A 444 -0.94 24.83 -16.76
C THR A 444 -1.25 23.92 -17.95
N ALA A 445 -2.24 23.04 -17.80
CA ALA A 445 -2.66 22.14 -18.87
C ALA A 445 -3.31 22.87 -20.06
N GLY A 446 -4.01 23.97 -19.79
CA GLY A 446 -4.67 24.81 -20.81
C GLY A 446 -3.69 25.59 -21.68
N VAL A 447 -2.55 26.02 -21.13
CA VAL A 447 -1.49 26.74 -21.86
C VAL A 447 -0.71 25.80 -22.79
N ASP A 448 -0.43 24.57 -22.34
CA ASP A 448 0.40 23.60 -23.08
C ASP A 448 -0.40 22.63 -23.97
N GLY A 449 -1.74 22.75 -24.01
CA GLY A 449 -2.63 21.81 -24.70
C GLY A 449 -2.54 20.37 -24.17
N SER A 450 -2.09 20.20 -22.91
CA SER A 450 -1.67 18.91 -22.35
C SER A 450 -2.59 18.37 -21.25
N THR A 451 -3.90 18.59 -21.35
CA THR A 451 -4.92 18.07 -20.41
C THR A 451 -4.79 16.58 -20.11
N ALA A 452 -4.29 15.78 -21.06
CA ALA A 452 -3.96 14.38 -20.86
C ALA A 452 -2.80 14.12 -19.87
N LYS A 453 -1.78 14.99 -19.82
CA LYS A 453 -0.63 14.89 -18.90
C LYS A 453 -1.00 15.28 -17.46
N ALA A 454 -1.88 16.26 -17.28
CA ALA A 454 -2.36 16.66 -15.95
C ALA A 454 -3.41 15.71 -15.37
N LEU A 455 -4.04 14.88 -16.20
CA LEU A 455 -5.14 14.00 -15.80
C LEU A 455 -4.76 13.02 -14.68
N GLY A 456 -3.53 12.50 -14.68
CA GLY A 456 -3.01 11.65 -13.61
C GLY A 456 -2.95 12.38 -12.27
N CYS A 457 -2.42 13.62 -12.27
CA CYS A 457 -2.39 14.49 -11.09
C CYS A 457 -3.80 14.81 -10.59
N LEU A 458 -4.71 15.21 -11.48
CA LEU A 458 -6.09 15.56 -11.11
C LEU A 458 -6.80 14.37 -10.46
N LYS A 459 -6.66 13.16 -11.02
CA LYS A 459 -7.22 11.94 -10.41
C LYS A 459 -6.69 11.74 -9.00
N ALA A 460 -5.36 11.75 -8.83
CA ALA A 460 -4.74 11.53 -7.54
C ALA A 460 -5.17 12.60 -6.51
N LEU A 461 -5.25 13.86 -6.93
CA LEU A 461 -5.69 14.97 -6.09
C LEU A 461 -7.16 14.82 -5.63
N ILE A 462 -8.06 14.41 -6.52
CA ILE A 462 -9.45 14.14 -6.16
C ILE A 462 -9.57 12.88 -5.28
N TYR A 463 -8.70 11.88 -5.44
CA TYR A 463 -8.63 10.76 -4.49
C TYR A 463 -8.17 11.21 -3.11
N VAL A 464 -7.22 12.14 -3.00
CA VAL A 464 -6.85 12.74 -1.72
C VAL A 464 -8.05 13.45 -1.10
N ALA A 465 -8.80 14.24 -1.88
CA ALA A 465 -10.03 14.88 -1.41
C ALA A 465 -11.10 13.88 -0.93
N ASP A 466 -11.28 12.76 -1.65
CA ASP A 466 -12.23 11.70 -1.28
C ASP A 466 -11.83 10.98 0.02
N ILE A 467 -10.53 10.77 0.24
CA ILE A 467 -10.02 10.17 1.47
C ILE A 467 -10.05 11.18 2.63
N LEU A 468 -9.78 12.46 2.34
CA LEU A 468 -9.92 13.53 3.32
C LEU A 468 -11.33 13.53 3.89
N GLU A 469 -12.39 13.44 3.07
CA GLU A 469 -13.78 13.29 3.55
C GLU A 469 -13.98 12.06 4.45
N LEU A 470 -13.41 10.91 4.08
CA LEU A 470 -13.53 9.69 4.88
C LEU A 470 -12.86 9.82 6.25
N ALA A 471 -11.71 10.50 6.31
CA ALA A 471 -10.99 10.75 7.55
C ALA A 471 -11.80 11.59 8.56
N LEU A 472 -12.80 12.34 8.09
CA LEU A 472 -13.67 13.17 8.93
C LEU A 472 -14.79 12.38 9.61
N LYS A 473 -15.04 11.13 9.24
CA LYS A 473 -16.04 10.30 9.93
C LYS A 473 -15.70 10.06 11.41
N ASP A 474 -14.43 10.20 11.78
CA ASP A 474 -13.96 10.11 13.16
C ASP A 474 -13.95 11.47 13.89
N GLY A 475 -14.29 12.58 13.21
CA GLY A 475 -14.29 13.94 13.75
C GLY A 475 -15.65 14.62 13.60
N GLU A 476 -16.55 14.41 14.56
CA GLU A 476 -17.92 14.96 14.62
C GLU A 476 -18.00 16.51 14.77
N HIS A 477 -16.95 17.26 14.43
CA HIS A 477 -16.80 18.66 14.85
C HIS A 477 -16.36 19.65 13.76
N ILE A 478 -16.53 19.33 12.48
CA ILE A 478 -16.33 20.31 11.39
C ILE A 478 -17.63 21.11 11.19
N ASP A 479 -17.51 22.43 11.16
CA ASP A 479 -18.63 23.33 10.87
C ASP A 479 -19.25 22.99 9.51
N ARG A 480 -20.58 22.92 9.47
CA ARG A 480 -21.37 22.70 8.25
C ARG A 480 -21.02 23.72 7.17
N ASN A 481 -20.61 24.92 7.54
CA ASN A 481 -20.16 25.96 6.60
C ASN A 481 -18.89 25.58 5.83
N GLU A 482 -17.97 24.83 6.44
CA GLU A 482 -16.76 24.36 5.77
C GLU A 482 -17.06 23.24 4.77
N TYR A 483 -17.98 22.33 5.13
CA TYR A 483 -18.51 21.35 4.17
C TYR A 483 -19.24 22.03 3.00
N GLN A 484 -20.04 23.05 3.28
CA GLN A 484 -20.75 23.83 2.26
C GLN A 484 -19.76 24.47 1.28
N SER A 485 -18.72 25.15 1.79
CA SER A 485 -17.69 25.77 0.96
C SER A 485 -16.97 24.74 0.07
N PHE A 486 -16.67 23.56 0.60
CA PHE A 486 -16.01 22.50 -0.16
C PHE A 486 -16.95 21.87 -1.22
N ALA A 487 -18.23 21.69 -0.88
CA ALA A 487 -19.24 21.19 -1.81
C ALA A 487 -19.51 22.19 -2.94
N GLU A 488 -19.51 23.49 -2.66
CA GLU A 488 -19.66 24.54 -3.67
C GLU A 488 -18.52 24.54 -4.68
N TRP A 489 -17.27 24.39 -4.20
CA TRP A 489 -16.12 24.19 -5.09
C TRP A 489 -16.30 22.94 -5.95
N ALA A 490 -16.58 21.77 -5.35
CA ALA A 490 -16.76 20.53 -6.08
C ALA A 490 -17.91 20.62 -7.11
N SER A 491 -18.99 21.33 -6.76
CA SER A 491 -20.11 21.61 -7.65
C SER A 491 -19.67 22.46 -8.82
N SER A 492 -18.98 23.59 -8.57
CA SER A 492 -18.44 24.47 -9.61
C SER A 492 -17.53 23.72 -10.58
N THR A 493 -16.64 22.87 -10.05
CA THR A 493 -15.76 22.02 -10.86
C THR A 493 -16.55 21.03 -11.74
N CYS A 494 -17.62 20.43 -11.21
CA CYS A 494 -18.51 19.55 -11.99
C CYS A 494 -19.34 20.31 -13.04
N MET A 495 -19.70 21.57 -12.76
CA MET A 495 -20.44 22.44 -13.69
C MET A 495 -19.58 22.88 -14.86
N GLN A 496 -18.30 23.16 -14.64
CA GLN A 496 -17.39 23.68 -15.66
C GLN A 496 -16.57 22.59 -16.37
N GLY A 497 -16.28 21.48 -15.70
CA GLY A 497 -15.35 20.46 -16.17
C GLY A 497 -15.89 19.62 -17.32
N LYS A 498 -15.31 19.72 -18.52
CA LYS A 498 -15.65 18.89 -19.69
C LYS A 498 -14.70 17.71 -19.87
N TYR A 499 -14.46 16.95 -18.81
CA TYR A 499 -13.52 15.82 -18.85
C TYR A 499 -14.15 14.61 -19.54
N GLU A 500 -13.42 13.99 -20.47
CA GLU A 500 -13.83 12.72 -21.10
C GLU A 500 -13.38 11.48 -20.30
N ASP A 501 -12.52 11.68 -19.29
CA ASP A 501 -12.00 10.57 -18.49
C ASP A 501 -13.02 10.06 -17.47
N HIS A 502 -13.38 8.78 -17.63
CA HIS A 502 -14.34 8.10 -16.79
C HIS A 502 -13.97 8.05 -15.29
N GLN A 503 -12.69 7.91 -14.95
CA GLN A 503 -12.27 7.74 -13.56
C GLN A 503 -12.29 9.07 -12.81
N LEU A 504 -11.80 10.14 -13.44
CA LEU A 504 -11.83 11.49 -12.88
C LEU A 504 -13.28 11.96 -12.70
N SER A 505 -14.10 11.85 -13.73
CA SER A 505 -15.50 12.30 -13.69
C SER A 505 -16.31 11.53 -12.64
N LYS A 506 -16.10 10.22 -12.53
CA LYS A 506 -16.68 9.41 -11.46
C LYS A 506 -16.22 9.87 -10.07
N ALA A 507 -14.93 10.14 -9.89
CA ALA A 507 -14.38 10.55 -8.60
C ALA A 507 -14.92 11.91 -8.14
N LEU A 508 -14.97 12.89 -9.04
CA LEU A 508 -15.50 14.24 -8.77
C LEU A 508 -17.00 14.21 -8.40
N VAL A 509 -17.83 13.54 -9.20
CA VAL A 509 -19.27 13.45 -8.92
C VAL A 509 -19.53 12.68 -7.61
N ARG A 510 -18.74 11.64 -7.33
CA ARG A 510 -18.83 10.92 -6.06
C ARG A 510 -18.46 11.80 -4.87
N LEU A 511 -17.38 12.60 -4.97
CA LEU A 511 -16.98 13.56 -3.95
C LEU A 511 -18.11 14.57 -3.68
N LEU A 512 -18.71 15.13 -4.74
CA LEU A 512 -19.81 16.08 -4.63
C LEU A 512 -21.02 15.48 -3.88
N ILE A 513 -21.42 14.25 -4.20
CA ILE A 513 -22.54 13.58 -3.51
C ILE A 513 -22.20 13.33 -2.04
N LYS A 514 -20.98 12.86 -1.74
CA LYS A 514 -20.53 12.64 -0.36
C LYS A 514 -20.59 13.92 0.46
N LEU A 515 -19.99 15.01 -0.04
CA LEU A 515 -20.03 16.31 0.63
C LEU A 515 -21.46 16.83 0.81
N SER A 516 -22.28 16.73 -0.25
CA SER A 516 -23.70 17.13 -0.20
C SER A 516 -24.47 16.36 0.86
N SER A 517 -24.21 15.05 1.01
CA SER A 517 -24.86 14.20 2.01
C SER A 517 -24.54 14.59 3.46
N LYS A 518 -23.42 15.27 3.71
CA LYS A 518 -23.04 15.82 5.02
C LYS A 518 -23.76 17.12 5.34
N ILE A 519 -24.13 17.88 4.31
CA ILE A 519 -24.82 19.17 4.46
C ILE A 519 -26.32 18.95 4.55
N SER A 520 -26.90 18.17 3.64
CA SER A 520 -28.35 18.00 3.51
C SER A 520 -28.70 16.70 2.78
N ASN A 521 -29.99 16.47 2.55
CA ASN A 521 -30.43 15.35 1.72
C ASN A 521 -29.87 15.52 0.28
N HIS A 522 -29.06 14.56 -0.17
CA HIS A 522 -28.44 14.57 -1.51
C HIS A 522 -29.38 14.08 -2.62
N ALA A 523 -30.56 13.58 -2.30
CA ALA A 523 -31.53 13.08 -3.29
C ALA A 523 -31.93 14.10 -4.38
N PRO A 524 -32.11 15.41 -4.09
CA PRO A 524 -32.36 16.41 -5.13
C PRO A 524 -31.17 16.57 -6.11
N LEU A 525 -29.94 16.45 -5.61
CA LEU A 525 -28.74 16.48 -6.45
C LEU A 525 -28.68 15.23 -7.34
N LEU A 526 -29.00 14.05 -6.79
CA LEU A 526 -29.05 12.80 -7.54
C LEU A 526 -30.04 12.88 -8.71
N ARG A 527 -31.20 13.51 -8.49
CA ARG A 527 -32.18 13.78 -9.55
C ARG A 527 -31.62 14.71 -10.64
N LYS A 528 -30.91 15.79 -10.29
CA LYS A 528 -30.27 16.67 -11.27
C LYS A 528 -29.25 15.92 -12.14
N ILE A 529 -28.43 15.07 -11.51
CA ILE A 529 -27.48 14.21 -12.22
C ILE A 529 -28.22 13.26 -13.17
N ALA A 530 -29.34 12.67 -12.73
CA ALA A 530 -30.16 11.81 -13.59
C ALA A 530 -30.80 12.58 -14.77
N MET A 531 -31.20 13.84 -14.58
CA MET A 531 -31.69 14.70 -15.67
C MET A 531 -30.60 15.00 -16.70
N ASP A 532 -29.37 15.29 -16.26
CA ASP A 532 -28.25 15.50 -17.18
C ASP A 532 -27.93 14.22 -17.96
N ILE A 533 -27.94 13.05 -17.29
CA ILE A 533 -27.76 11.76 -17.97
C ILE A 533 -28.86 11.55 -19.01
N HIS A 534 -30.12 11.84 -18.67
CA HIS A 534 -31.24 11.78 -19.60
C HIS A 534 -31.03 12.71 -20.79
N GLY A 535 -30.60 13.95 -20.59
CA GLY A 535 -30.26 14.88 -21.67
C GLY A 535 -29.09 14.44 -22.55
N GLN A 536 -28.18 13.60 -22.05
CA GLN A 536 -27.09 13.01 -22.85
C GLN A 536 -27.50 11.69 -23.54
N CYS A 537 -28.56 11.04 -23.06
CA CYS A 537 -29.14 9.87 -23.71
C CYS A 537 -30.16 10.29 -24.76
N GLU A 538 -30.37 9.45 -25.77
CA GLU A 538 -31.59 9.56 -26.59
C GLU A 538 -32.80 9.21 -25.71
N ASP A 539 -33.96 9.76 -26.03
CA ASP A 539 -35.22 9.41 -25.36
C ASP A 539 -35.73 8.05 -25.88
N VAL A 540 -36.47 7.32 -25.04
CA VAL A 540 -37.20 6.11 -25.44
C VAL A 540 -38.33 6.46 -26.41
N SER A 541 -38.93 7.64 -26.28
CA SER A 541 -39.95 8.16 -27.20
C SER A 541 -39.28 8.82 -28.42
N GLU A 542 -39.45 8.25 -29.61
CA GLU A 542 -38.87 8.81 -30.86
C GLU A 542 -39.45 10.19 -31.21
N ASP A 543 -40.67 10.49 -30.74
CA ASP A 543 -41.38 11.75 -31.01
C ASP A 543 -41.03 12.87 -30.02
N THR A 544 -40.21 12.60 -29.00
CA THR A 544 -39.90 13.56 -27.93
C THR A 544 -38.40 13.75 -27.84
N LYS A 545 -37.92 14.96 -28.20
CA LYS A 545 -36.54 15.35 -27.90
C LYS A 545 -36.52 16.05 -26.55
N PHE A 546 -35.93 15.40 -25.55
CA PHE A 546 -35.69 16.03 -24.26
C PHE A 546 -34.62 17.13 -24.42
N VAL A 547 -35.06 18.39 -24.45
CA VAL A 547 -34.17 19.56 -24.50
C VAL A 547 -33.91 20.02 -23.06
N HIS A 548 -32.74 19.66 -22.53
CA HIS A 548 -32.33 20.00 -21.18
C HIS A 548 -31.02 20.78 -21.20
N GLN A 549 -30.98 21.90 -20.48
CA GLN A 549 -29.72 22.61 -20.25
C GLN A 549 -28.95 21.87 -19.16
N PRO A 550 -27.76 21.33 -19.46
CA PRO A 550 -27.04 20.49 -18.50
C PRO A 550 -26.67 21.30 -17.26
N TYR A 551 -26.95 20.75 -16.08
CA TYR A 551 -26.48 21.32 -14.81
C TYR A 551 -24.97 21.13 -14.66
N PHE A 552 -24.47 19.95 -15.01
CA PHE A 552 -23.07 19.55 -14.85
C PHE A 552 -22.43 19.19 -16.19
N ALA A 553 -21.53 20.02 -16.70
CA ALA A 553 -20.81 19.75 -17.96
C ALA A 553 -19.94 18.48 -17.91
N ILE A 554 -19.61 18.01 -16.70
CA ILE A 554 -18.85 16.76 -16.50
C ILE A 554 -19.63 15.51 -16.91
N ILE A 555 -20.95 15.62 -17.03
CA ILE A 555 -21.86 14.59 -17.55
C ILE A 555 -22.03 14.86 -19.05
N ASN A 556 -21.23 14.17 -19.86
CA ASN A 556 -21.23 14.30 -21.31
C ASN A 556 -21.41 12.93 -21.98
N GLU A 557 -21.44 12.91 -23.31
CA GLU A 557 -21.59 11.70 -24.13
C GLU A 557 -20.59 10.57 -23.80
N LYS A 558 -19.40 10.88 -23.25
CA LYS A 558 -18.43 9.86 -22.85
C LYS A 558 -18.64 9.38 -21.42
N THR A 559 -19.01 10.26 -20.50
CA THR A 559 -18.99 9.96 -19.06
C THR A 559 -20.34 9.54 -18.48
N HIS A 560 -21.47 9.92 -19.09
CA HIS A 560 -22.81 9.74 -18.54
C HIS A 560 -23.12 8.29 -18.14
N MET A 561 -22.75 7.29 -18.95
CA MET A 561 -22.99 5.88 -18.64
C MET A 561 -22.18 5.37 -17.45
N VAL A 562 -20.95 5.87 -17.26
CA VAL A 562 -20.14 5.50 -16.10
C VAL A 562 -20.73 6.09 -14.83
N ILE A 563 -21.21 7.32 -14.88
CA ILE A 563 -21.87 8.02 -13.77
C ILE A 563 -23.19 7.33 -13.42
N LEU A 564 -24.01 6.98 -14.42
CA LEU A 564 -25.24 6.22 -14.24
C LEU A 564 -24.99 4.91 -13.48
N ASN A 565 -24.05 4.09 -13.97
CA ASN A 565 -23.81 2.76 -13.44
C ASN A 565 -23.11 2.75 -12.07
N ASN A 566 -22.16 3.66 -11.84
CA ASN A 566 -21.31 3.61 -10.64
C ASN A 566 -21.77 4.52 -9.51
N ILE A 567 -22.66 5.46 -9.81
CA ILE A 567 -23.11 6.49 -8.87
C ILE A 567 -24.62 6.41 -8.74
N VAL A 568 -25.37 6.74 -9.80
CA VAL A 568 -26.82 6.90 -9.70
C VAL A 568 -27.53 5.60 -9.32
N ILE A 569 -27.25 4.50 -10.02
CA ILE A 569 -27.84 3.19 -9.71
C ILE A 569 -27.43 2.69 -8.32
N VAL A 570 -26.15 2.89 -7.94
CA VAL A 570 -25.61 2.43 -6.66
C VAL A 570 -26.23 3.18 -5.48
N ASP A 571 -26.41 4.50 -5.60
CA ASP A 571 -27.04 5.30 -4.55
C ASP A 571 -28.56 5.05 -4.50
N LEU A 572 -29.23 4.88 -5.64
CA LEU A 572 -30.63 4.47 -5.68
C LEU A 572 -30.84 3.11 -5.01
N GLU A 573 -29.97 2.14 -5.26
CA GLU A 573 -30.00 0.85 -4.58
C GLU A 573 -29.86 1.00 -3.07
N ARG A 574 -28.93 1.85 -2.59
CA ARG A 574 -28.77 2.13 -1.16
C ARG A 574 -30.01 2.79 -0.55
N MET A 575 -30.58 3.79 -1.24
CA MET A 575 -31.80 4.47 -0.80
C MET A 575 -32.99 3.50 -0.75
N ILE A 576 -33.19 2.69 -1.78
CA ILE A 576 -34.25 1.68 -1.86
C ILE A 576 -34.08 0.65 -0.74
N ASN A 577 -32.87 0.11 -0.53
CA ASN A 577 -32.62 -0.87 0.53
C ASN A 577 -32.87 -0.27 1.93
N SER A 578 -32.56 1.02 2.12
CA SER A 578 -32.91 1.73 3.37
C SER A 578 -34.42 1.85 3.57
N LEU A 579 -35.17 2.18 2.51
CA LEU A 579 -36.62 2.27 2.54
C LEU A 579 -37.28 0.90 2.77
N GLU A 580 -36.75 -0.15 2.11
CA GLU A 580 -37.15 -1.55 2.28
C GLU A 580 -36.97 -1.99 3.74
N TRP A 581 -35.82 -1.69 4.33
CA TRP A 581 -35.56 -2.00 5.73
C TRP A 581 -36.51 -1.28 6.68
N ILE A 582 -36.73 0.03 6.47
CA ILE A 582 -37.65 0.83 7.28
C ILE A 582 -39.06 0.24 7.25
N ILE A 583 -39.60 -0.06 6.07
CA ILE A 583 -40.97 -0.55 5.93
C ILE A 583 -41.14 -1.98 6.49
N GLN A 584 -40.11 -2.82 6.41
CA GLN A 584 -40.17 -4.19 6.92
C GLN A 584 -40.03 -4.28 8.45
N THR A 585 -39.34 -3.33 9.07
CA THR A 585 -38.96 -3.42 10.50
C THR A 585 -39.81 -2.57 11.43
N GLN A 586 -40.49 -1.54 10.93
CA GLN A 586 -41.15 -0.55 11.77
C GLN A 586 -42.55 -0.20 11.26
N ILE A 587 -43.47 0.00 12.20
CA ILE A 587 -44.72 0.71 11.92
C ILE A 587 -44.40 2.20 11.99
N LEU A 588 -44.58 2.90 10.88
CA LEU A 588 -44.17 4.30 10.76
C LEU A 588 -45.05 5.22 11.60
N SER A 589 -44.41 6.05 12.41
CA SER A 589 -45.06 7.15 13.14
C SER A 589 -45.47 8.29 12.20
N TYR A 590 -46.21 9.27 12.73
CA TYR A 590 -46.74 10.39 11.98
C TYR A 590 -45.67 11.16 11.19
N ASP A 591 -44.56 11.52 11.84
CA ASP A 591 -43.45 12.29 11.23
C ASP A 591 -42.60 11.43 10.29
N GLN A 592 -42.44 10.14 10.63
CA GLN A 592 -41.70 9.19 9.80
C GLN A 592 -42.39 8.99 8.44
N ILE A 593 -43.72 8.99 8.39
CA ILE A 593 -44.48 8.91 7.14
C ILE A 593 -44.14 10.07 6.20
N THR A 594 -44.11 11.31 6.69
CA THR A 594 -43.78 12.48 5.87
C THR A 594 -42.37 12.38 5.30
N HIS A 595 -41.38 12.00 6.12
CA HIS A 595 -40.01 11.79 5.65
C HIS A 595 -39.89 10.62 4.67
N PHE A 596 -40.59 9.52 4.91
CA PHE A 596 -40.62 8.33 4.05
C PHE A 596 -41.23 8.65 2.68
N CYS A 597 -42.37 9.35 2.65
CA CYS A 597 -43.00 9.83 1.41
C CYS A 597 -42.07 10.75 0.61
N ALA A 598 -41.33 11.65 1.27
CA ALA A 598 -40.37 12.52 0.61
C ALA A 598 -39.22 11.72 -0.03
N GLN A 599 -38.62 10.77 0.69
CA GLN A 599 -37.53 9.92 0.18
C GLN A 599 -37.99 9.02 -0.98
N LEU A 600 -39.19 8.42 -0.87
CA LEU A 600 -39.81 7.68 -1.97
C LEU A 600 -40.02 8.58 -3.18
N SER A 601 -40.61 9.77 -3.00
CA SER A 601 -40.85 10.72 -4.10
C SER A 601 -39.58 11.09 -4.86
N TYR A 602 -38.45 11.28 -4.16
CA TYR A 602 -37.17 11.52 -4.82
C TYR A 602 -36.68 10.30 -5.60
N SER A 603 -36.84 9.09 -5.05
CA SER A 603 -36.51 7.86 -5.75
C SER A 603 -37.36 7.72 -7.02
N LEU A 604 -38.68 7.92 -6.92
CA LEU A 604 -39.61 7.85 -8.05
C LEU A 604 -39.24 8.82 -9.17
N THR A 605 -39.02 10.10 -8.81
CA THR A 605 -38.68 11.13 -9.80
C THR A 605 -37.31 10.93 -10.43
N THR A 606 -36.35 10.35 -9.71
CA THR A 606 -35.04 9.97 -10.27
C THR A 606 -35.16 8.79 -11.23
N PHE A 607 -35.91 7.74 -10.86
CA PHE A 607 -36.24 6.65 -11.78
C PHE A 607 -36.98 7.14 -13.01
N GLY A 608 -37.91 8.09 -12.86
CA GLY A 608 -38.63 8.69 -13.97
C GLY A 608 -37.72 9.27 -15.06
N GLN A 609 -36.59 9.87 -14.68
CA GLN A 609 -35.59 10.36 -15.65
C GLN A 609 -34.81 9.21 -16.30
N ILE A 610 -34.39 8.21 -15.51
CA ILE A 610 -33.59 7.08 -15.99
C ILE A 610 -34.40 6.21 -16.97
N LEU A 611 -35.69 5.99 -16.69
CA LEU A 611 -36.57 5.16 -17.52
C LEU A 611 -36.87 5.78 -18.89
N GLN A 612 -36.68 7.10 -19.04
CA GLN A 612 -36.79 7.77 -20.33
C GLN A 612 -35.52 7.66 -21.17
N CYS A 613 -34.41 7.18 -20.59
CA CYS A 613 -33.15 7.03 -21.31
C CYS A 613 -33.16 5.79 -22.23
N ARG A 614 -32.71 5.97 -23.48
CA ARG A 614 -32.49 4.91 -24.46
C ARG A 614 -31.20 4.14 -24.17
N LEU A 615 -31.27 3.23 -23.20
CA LEU A 615 -30.12 2.45 -22.76
C LEU A 615 -29.85 1.24 -23.65
N LYS A 616 -28.58 1.00 -24.01
CA LYS A 616 -28.16 -0.15 -24.84
C LYS A 616 -27.45 -1.26 -24.05
N ASN A 617 -26.99 -0.97 -22.83
CA ASN A 617 -26.26 -1.93 -22.01
C ASN A 617 -27.22 -2.88 -21.26
N LYS A 618 -27.16 -4.18 -21.59
CA LYS A 618 -28.02 -5.22 -21.01
C LYS A 618 -27.92 -5.31 -19.49
N MET A 619 -26.71 -5.21 -18.92
CA MET A 619 -26.53 -5.33 -17.47
C MET A 619 -27.12 -4.12 -16.74
N THR A 620 -26.94 -2.91 -17.28
CA THR A 620 -27.56 -1.69 -16.76
C THR A 620 -29.08 -1.81 -16.74
N ILE A 621 -29.68 -2.27 -17.84
CA ILE A 621 -31.13 -2.48 -17.95
C ILE A 621 -31.62 -3.48 -16.89
N ILE A 622 -30.95 -4.64 -16.76
CA ILE A 622 -31.30 -5.65 -15.75
C ILE A 622 -31.26 -5.07 -14.33
N ASN A 623 -30.22 -4.29 -14.00
CA ASN A 623 -30.10 -3.68 -12.68
C ASN A 623 -31.21 -2.66 -12.42
N ILE A 624 -31.56 -1.83 -13.41
CA ILE A 624 -32.67 -0.86 -13.31
C ILE A 624 -33.99 -1.59 -13.08
N VAL A 625 -34.30 -2.64 -13.86
CA VAL A 625 -35.54 -3.41 -13.72
C VAL A 625 -35.63 -4.10 -12.36
N LYS A 626 -34.52 -4.65 -11.84
CA LYS A 626 -34.47 -5.24 -10.50
C LYS A 626 -34.79 -4.21 -9.42
N LEU A 627 -34.17 -3.04 -9.47
CA LEU A 627 -34.41 -1.97 -8.49
C LEU A 627 -35.82 -1.39 -8.62
N LEU A 628 -36.33 -1.26 -9.85
CA LEU A 628 -37.69 -0.81 -10.11
C LEU A 628 -38.73 -1.78 -9.53
N THR A 629 -38.49 -3.08 -9.67
CA THR A 629 -39.35 -4.12 -9.06
C THR A 629 -39.38 -3.96 -7.54
N LYS A 630 -38.21 -3.81 -6.90
CA LYS A 630 -38.13 -3.53 -5.45
C LYS A 630 -38.89 -2.27 -5.07
N LEU A 631 -38.74 -1.19 -5.84
CA LEU A 631 -39.41 0.08 -5.57
C LEU A 631 -40.94 -0.06 -5.59
N TYR A 632 -41.49 -0.78 -6.57
CA TYR A 632 -42.92 -1.10 -6.59
C TYR A 632 -43.34 -1.98 -5.41
N THR A 633 -42.53 -2.96 -5.00
CA THR A 633 -42.80 -3.76 -3.80
C THR A 633 -42.86 -2.90 -2.53
N ILE A 634 -41.98 -1.91 -2.40
CA ILE A 634 -42.00 -0.97 -1.26
C ILE A 634 -43.26 -0.10 -1.29
N LEU A 635 -43.64 0.44 -2.45
CA LEU A 635 -44.86 1.24 -2.60
C LEU A 635 -46.11 0.45 -2.21
N ASP A 636 -46.18 -0.80 -2.65
CA ASP A 636 -47.27 -1.74 -2.37
C ASP A 636 -47.34 -2.10 -0.87
N GLU A 637 -46.20 -2.44 -0.26
CA GLU A 637 -46.14 -2.74 1.18
C GLU A 637 -46.47 -1.51 2.04
N PHE A 638 -45.96 -0.34 1.66
CA PHE A 638 -46.30 0.92 2.33
C PHE A 638 -47.79 1.23 2.25
N THR A 639 -48.40 1.05 1.08
CA THR A 639 -49.85 1.23 0.89
C THR A 639 -50.64 0.24 1.75
N ARG A 640 -50.24 -1.04 1.78
CA ARG A 640 -50.86 -2.04 2.66
C ARG A 640 -50.78 -1.65 4.13
N GLN A 641 -49.64 -1.16 4.60
CA GLN A 641 -49.48 -0.73 6.00
C GLN A 641 -50.36 0.47 6.33
N MET A 642 -50.44 1.47 5.45
CA MET A 642 -51.32 2.63 5.64
C MET A 642 -52.79 2.20 5.77
N VAL A 643 -53.24 1.26 4.93
CA VAL A 643 -54.60 0.70 4.98
C VAL A 643 -54.81 -0.13 6.25
N LYS A 644 -53.89 -1.04 6.58
CA LYS A 644 -53.98 -1.93 7.75
C LYS A 644 -54.04 -1.16 9.06
N ASN A 645 -53.25 -0.09 9.18
CA ASN A 645 -53.16 0.73 10.38
C ASN A 645 -54.26 1.81 10.43
N LYS A 646 -55.13 1.88 9.40
CA LYS A 646 -56.16 2.92 9.26
C LYS A 646 -55.58 4.33 9.40
N THR A 647 -54.36 4.52 8.89
CA THR A 647 -53.69 5.80 8.94
C THR A 647 -54.41 6.76 8.00
N PRO A 648 -54.77 7.99 8.44
CA PRO A 648 -55.44 8.95 7.56
C PRO A 648 -54.55 9.29 6.37
N ILE A 649 -55.16 9.31 5.18
CA ILE A 649 -54.52 9.75 3.94
C ILE A 649 -54.28 11.25 4.06
N ARG A 650 -53.04 11.67 3.82
CA ARG A 650 -52.59 13.06 3.89
C ARG A 650 -52.06 13.50 2.53
N ASP A 651 -51.95 14.80 2.34
CA ASP A 651 -51.46 15.46 1.13
C ASP A 651 -50.14 14.87 0.62
N GLU A 652 -49.21 14.48 1.52
CA GLU A 652 -47.93 13.90 1.11
C GLU A 652 -48.07 12.51 0.47
N PHE A 653 -49.02 11.70 0.96
CA PHE A 653 -49.32 10.39 0.38
C PHE A 653 -50.04 10.56 -0.96
N GLU A 654 -51.00 11.47 -1.05
CA GLU A 654 -51.69 11.77 -2.31
C GLU A 654 -50.71 12.29 -3.38
N LYS A 655 -49.80 13.19 -2.98
CA LYS A 655 -48.74 13.69 -3.85
C LYS A 655 -47.80 12.56 -4.30
N LEU A 656 -47.42 11.65 -3.39
CA LEU A 656 -46.60 10.49 -3.74
C LEU A 656 -47.33 9.58 -4.74
N ALA A 657 -48.61 9.29 -4.52
CA ALA A 657 -49.42 8.48 -5.42
C ALA A 657 -49.55 9.12 -6.81
N SER A 658 -49.77 10.44 -6.86
CA SER A 658 -49.78 11.22 -8.11
C SER A 658 -48.44 11.18 -8.85
N ILE A 659 -47.33 11.32 -8.13
CA ILE A 659 -45.97 11.18 -8.71
C ILE A 659 -45.74 9.76 -9.23
N SER A 660 -46.18 8.73 -8.51
CA SER A 660 -46.07 7.34 -8.94
C SER A 660 -46.81 7.09 -10.27
N GLY A 661 -48.03 7.63 -10.40
CA GLY A 661 -48.78 7.51 -11.65
C GLY A 661 -48.15 8.28 -12.82
N SER A 662 -47.81 9.55 -12.60
CA SER A 662 -47.37 10.46 -13.67
C SER A 662 -45.90 10.33 -14.05
N GLN A 663 -45.00 10.21 -13.07
CA GLN A 663 -43.55 10.29 -13.28
C GLN A 663 -42.86 8.92 -13.31
N LEU A 664 -43.53 7.85 -12.89
CA LEU A 664 -42.96 6.50 -12.86
C LEU A 664 -43.69 5.53 -13.79
N GLN A 665 -45.01 5.36 -13.60
CA GLN A 665 -45.77 4.32 -14.30
C GLN A 665 -45.78 4.50 -15.82
N GLN A 666 -46.01 5.71 -16.32
CA GLN A 666 -46.00 5.97 -17.76
C GLN A 666 -44.61 5.75 -18.39
N PRO A 667 -43.50 6.33 -17.88
CA PRO A 667 -42.15 6.01 -18.36
C PRO A 667 -41.77 4.53 -18.26
N CYS A 668 -42.22 3.83 -17.21
CA CYS A 668 -41.96 2.41 -17.00
C CYS A 668 -42.49 1.55 -18.16
N TYR A 669 -43.74 1.77 -18.59
CA TYR A 669 -44.30 1.01 -19.72
C TYR A 669 -43.56 1.29 -21.03
N GLY A 670 -43.18 2.54 -21.29
CA GLY A 670 -42.36 2.91 -22.44
C GLY A 670 -41.01 2.18 -22.43
N PHE A 671 -40.30 2.23 -21.30
CA PHE A 671 -39.02 1.57 -21.10
C PHE A 671 -39.11 0.04 -21.26
N LEU A 672 -40.11 -0.61 -20.67
CA LEU A 672 -40.31 -2.05 -20.79
C LEU A 672 -40.60 -2.47 -22.24
N THR A 673 -41.39 -1.69 -22.97
CA THR A 673 -41.66 -1.94 -24.40
C THR A 673 -40.38 -1.84 -25.23
N TYR A 674 -39.62 -0.75 -25.03
CA TYR A 674 -38.33 -0.55 -25.68
C TYR A 674 -37.33 -1.67 -25.39
N THR A 675 -37.22 -2.10 -24.13
CA THR A 675 -36.30 -3.18 -23.74
C THR A 675 -36.71 -4.53 -24.32
N MET A 676 -38.00 -4.82 -24.43
CA MET A 676 -38.51 -6.02 -25.12
C MET A 676 -38.11 -6.02 -26.59
N VAL A 677 -38.29 -4.91 -27.31
CA VAL A 677 -37.90 -4.78 -28.73
C VAL A 677 -36.40 -5.00 -28.91
N ILE A 678 -35.55 -4.39 -28.08
CA ILE A 678 -34.10 -4.57 -28.17
C ILE A 678 -33.64 -5.98 -27.80
N CYS A 679 -34.26 -6.61 -26.80
CA CYS A 679 -33.92 -7.97 -26.39
C CYS A 679 -34.39 -9.05 -27.37
N TYR A 680 -35.36 -8.74 -28.25
CA TYR A 680 -35.83 -9.66 -29.30
C TYR A 680 -35.08 -9.51 -30.64
N ILE A 681 -34.44 -8.36 -30.88
CA ILE A 681 -33.72 -8.07 -32.15
C ILE A 681 -32.24 -8.54 -32.09
N LYS A 682 -31.76 -9.01 -30.94
CA LYS A 682 -30.43 -9.63 -30.76
C LYS A 682 -30.54 -10.95 -30.04
#